data_AF-A0A9E5RV21-F1
#
_entry.id   AF-A0A9E5RV21-F1
#
_cell.length_a   1.000
_cell.length_b   1.000
_cell.length_c   1.000
_cell.angle_alpha   90.00
_cell.angle_beta   90.00
_cell.angle_gamma   90.00
#
_symmetry.space_group_name_H-M   'P 1'
#
loop_
_entity.id
_entity.type
_entity.pdbx_description
1 polymer ?
#
loop_
_entity_poly.entity_id
_entity_poly.type
_entity_poly.pdbx_seq_one_letter_code
_entity_poly.pdbx_strand_id
1 'polypeptide(L)'
;MKFPIDLTRLNKFSKRKSCNGSNQQLIGSLILLACTFGCSIKAAQAEGSRDLYPNGASGSRANLEWQTVEKYGPTTPTDNSLLRRTLLQVYANKDEYILLGSSAVGVDSGDILIYDAKGGRIGNETLSSTNLKFKCSAQRTLTGNTANQGKITSRKQEVAGPDTITNDIIATPGSQVTDGYVPCYYKAPANGIYYIVFYGPNGDANSSSSGNNIPADIGLTDSKNFDKNQGSTVAAWDVTVRSSLTSTTDIKGRLFADYLALFTGNNGRPIYSKFYVVTKDGFRYESNLNGLDPNAFLIYGNDVGYYDSDGKSPLYHDVLGDNGNNSGSLSILKGSTNFALPTHTILFNNPQSSAGAMDVINIRGLPISPILPKIETLPNGDPIFKFIGNVSNNTSVINKGGNFIFDTNVLGSYEIIISKDGINFDPNKPENRQLRGLVTTTTGQTANWDGKDNSGNPFPVGTDYKAQIVIRNGEYHFPLIDAENSTLGGPSFTLLNAINSLGNKVGFYDDRGYKTLSGVNVGTPGQVLCGANPPNPALSDAINGFDTTGIGRKYGSNPGSNTNTSCTGSFGDAKGLDIWTYIPSQAAFSNVNIIAPSTPTAEKTVAIVEDNDKSGGTTPLANQTATPGDTLEYTIIVKNTSTTTPATTVVLTDNIPANTTYVPGSLQISAGENSGAKTDTNADDQADYDGTAKVVKFRLGLGANATKGGTLGITAADNTTTIKFRIKINDPIPAGVISVSNQAIISSDGNTDVKSNDPGTEDLPNDPTISKLGPRLRLVKRVTGIRKKNATTTTAIALYNNLADSEPGGINDNPTVAWTPSAETYLLGAIATEQIPTSPGIPAPQDEIEYTIYFLSDGAMTAKDVNLCDFIPANQTYVAGTMQMSLSGATPSDIIDGSGILPNSGFYPNTTTTFPTACKEINNNNGAVYFRVGDIIPANITPTSSYGFIRFRAKVN
;
A
#
# COMPACT_ATOMS: atom_id res chain seq x y z
N MET A 1 29.29 34.97 31.45
CA MET A 1 28.80 35.76 32.60
C MET A 1 28.05 34.83 33.53
N LYS A 2 28.52 34.72 34.77
CA LYS A 2 27.99 33.90 35.87
C LYS A 2 27.17 34.77 36.82
N PHE A 3 26.37 34.09 37.65
CA PHE A 3 25.93 34.39 39.03
C PHE A 3 24.39 34.53 39.27
N PRO A 4 23.88 34.08 40.45
CA PRO A 4 22.93 32.96 40.61
C PRO A 4 21.94 33.21 41.80
N ILE A 5 21.62 32.16 42.60
CA ILE A 5 20.99 32.13 43.96
C ILE A 5 19.45 31.96 43.92
N ASP A 6 18.75 30.99 44.54
CA ASP A 6 18.87 30.15 45.75
C ASP A 6 17.93 30.56 46.92
N LEU A 7 17.36 29.53 47.57
CA LEU A 7 16.78 29.43 48.93
C LEU A 7 15.52 30.23 49.38
N THR A 8 14.52 29.43 49.78
CA THR A 8 13.78 29.45 51.08
C THR A 8 12.68 30.49 51.33
N ARG A 9 11.65 30.31 52.20
CA ARG A 9 11.49 29.66 53.53
C ARG A 9 9.97 29.70 53.85
N LEU A 10 9.33 28.83 54.65
CA LEU A 10 9.39 28.83 56.12
C LEU A 10 8.52 27.70 56.75
N ASN A 11 9.15 26.91 57.61
CA ASN A 11 8.72 26.30 58.87
C ASN A 11 7.26 26.40 59.36
N LYS A 12 6.74 25.30 59.93
CA LYS A 12 6.62 25.12 61.42
C LYS A 12 6.10 23.71 61.83
N PHE A 13 6.87 23.04 62.71
CA PHE A 13 6.48 22.37 63.99
C PHE A 13 5.22 21.46 64.04
N SER A 14 5.13 20.30 64.73
CA SER A 14 6.04 19.57 65.63
C SER A 14 5.45 18.20 66.06
N LYS A 15 6.35 17.27 66.44
CA LYS A 15 6.29 16.27 67.55
C LYS A 15 5.26 15.13 67.61
N ARG A 16 5.80 13.91 67.42
CA ARG A 16 5.83 12.70 68.30
C ARG A 16 4.74 12.51 69.37
N LYS A 17 4.18 11.28 69.46
CA LYS A 17 4.56 10.25 70.47
C LYS A 17 3.81 8.91 70.27
N SER A 18 4.54 7.82 70.50
CA SER A 18 4.06 6.46 70.76
C SER A 18 3.92 6.25 72.29
N CYS A 19 2.93 5.46 72.73
CA CYS A 19 3.08 4.41 73.76
C CYS A 19 1.76 3.63 74.02
N ASN A 20 1.96 2.37 74.43
CA ASN A 20 1.03 1.30 74.82
C ASN A 20 -0.05 1.65 75.87
N GLY A 21 -1.11 0.83 75.94
CA GLY A 21 -1.94 0.70 77.15
C GLY A 21 -3.24 -0.11 76.95
N SER A 22 -3.49 -1.04 77.87
CA SER A 22 -4.48 -2.13 77.89
C SER A 22 -5.87 -1.80 78.50
N ASN A 23 -6.85 -2.68 78.21
CA ASN A 23 -7.94 -3.20 79.08
C ASN A 23 -9.21 -2.38 79.45
N GLN A 24 -10.34 -3.11 79.42
CA GLN A 24 -11.60 -3.00 80.19
C GLN A 24 -12.55 -1.83 79.88
N GLN A 25 -13.89 -1.87 80.06
CA GLN A 25 -14.99 -2.85 80.14
C GLN A 25 -16.28 -2.00 80.29
N LEU A 26 -17.42 -2.52 79.82
CA LEU A 26 -18.80 -2.37 80.35
C LEU A 26 -19.69 -1.10 80.14
N ILE A 27 -20.97 -1.43 79.84
CA ILE A 27 -22.27 -0.75 80.09
C ILE A 27 -22.58 0.45 79.17
N GLY A 28 -23.69 0.56 78.43
CA GLY A 28 -25.03 -0.03 78.51
C GLY A 28 -26.04 1.11 78.73
N SER A 29 -26.98 1.36 77.80
CA SER A 29 -28.34 1.88 78.07
C SER A 29 -29.20 2.05 76.82
N LEU A 30 -30.39 1.45 76.92
CA LEU A 30 -31.63 1.61 76.18
C LEU A 30 -32.00 3.07 75.85
N ILE A 31 -32.47 3.35 74.63
CA ILE A 31 -33.67 4.16 74.36
C ILE A 31 -34.43 3.55 73.18
N LEU A 32 -35.60 2.99 73.48
CA LEU A 32 -36.64 2.60 72.53
C LEU A 32 -37.49 3.85 72.27
N LEU A 33 -37.47 4.41 71.06
CA LEU A 33 -38.46 5.39 70.62
C LEU A 33 -39.04 4.95 69.28
N ALA A 34 -40.33 4.61 69.32
CA ALA A 34 -41.14 4.27 68.17
C ALA A 34 -41.26 5.48 67.24
N CYS A 35 -40.60 5.43 66.09
CA CYS A 35 -40.94 6.24 64.93
C CYS A 35 -41.74 5.37 63.96
N THR A 36 -43.05 5.58 63.92
CA THR A 36 -43.92 5.22 62.81
C THR A 36 -43.43 5.96 61.56
N PHE A 37 -42.48 5.37 60.84
CA PHE A 37 -42.24 5.75 59.45
C PHE A 37 -43.42 5.24 58.64
N GLY A 38 -44.27 6.16 58.20
CA GLY A 38 -45.15 5.94 57.07
C GLY A 38 -44.29 5.42 55.93
N CYS A 39 -44.38 4.13 55.68
CA CYS A 39 -43.77 3.50 54.52
C CYS A 39 -44.57 4.02 53.33
N SER A 40 -44.07 5.07 52.69
CA SER A 40 -44.48 5.41 51.33
C SER A 40 -44.09 4.19 50.50
N ILE A 41 -45.09 3.36 50.20
CA ILE A 41 -44.99 2.24 49.29
C ILE A 41 -44.51 2.86 47.98
N LYS A 42 -43.22 2.71 47.66
CA LYS A 42 -42.72 3.14 46.34
C LYS A 42 -43.46 2.26 45.34
N ALA A 43 -44.24 2.90 44.47
CA ALA A 43 -44.87 2.22 43.34
C ALA A 43 -43.80 1.41 42.60
N ALA A 44 -44.03 0.10 42.48
CA ALA A 44 -43.24 -0.73 41.60
C ALA A 44 -43.36 -0.17 40.18
N GLN A 45 -42.21 -0.01 39.52
CA GLN A 45 -42.19 0.54 38.17
C GLN A 45 -41.97 -0.62 37.20
N ALA A 46 -42.95 -0.78 36.32
CA ALA A 46 -43.00 -1.68 35.18
C ALA A 46 -41.98 -1.28 34.09
N GLU A 47 -41.82 -2.06 33.00
CA GLU A 47 -40.92 -1.68 31.89
C GLU A 47 -41.67 -1.31 30.59
N GLY A 48 -41.37 -0.15 29.99
CA GLY A 48 -41.94 0.25 28.70
C GLY A 48 -41.94 1.75 28.42
N SER A 49 -43.00 2.27 27.81
CA SER A 49 -43.10 3.70 27.48
C SER A 49 -43.05 4.61 28.72
N ARG A 50 -43.36 4.08 29.90
CA ARG A 50 -43.20 4.78 31.19
C ARG A 50 -41.75 5.04 31.59
N ASP A 51 -40.78 4.26 31.11
CA ASP A 51 -39.35 4.50 31.38
C ASP A 51 -38.77 5.50 30.41
N LEU A 52 -39.25 5.49 29.16
CA LEU A 52 -38.95 6.53 28.18
C LEU A 52 -39.55 7.88 28.61
N TYR A 53 -40.75 7.85 29.19
CA TYR A 53 -41.48 9.01 29.69
C TYR A 53 -41.83 8.81 31.16
N PRO A 54 -40.89 8.98 32.11
CA PRO A 54 -41.17 8.85 33.54
C PRO A 54 -42.10 9.95 34.07
N ASN A 55 -42.59 9.80 35.29
CA ASN A 55 -43.40 10.85 35.92
C ASN A 55 -42.60 12.17 36.00
N GLY A 56 -43.19 13.27 35.53
CA GLY A 56 -42.51 14.56 35.40
C GLY A 56 -41.66 14.73 34.14
N ALA A 57 -41.71 13.79 33.18
CA ALA A 57 -41.08 13.94 31.87
C ALA A 57 -41.55 15.22 31.15
N SER A 58 -40.65 15.84 30.42
CA SER A 58 -40.87 17.06 29.63
C SER A 58 -40.67 16.81 28.14
N GLY A 59 -41.04 17.78 27.30
CA GLY A 59 -40.92 17.70 25.85
C GLY A 59 -42.07 16.93 25.21
N SER A 60 -41.75 16.22 24.13
CA SER A 60 -42.69 15.45 23.33
C SER A 60 -42.47 13.96 23.50
N ARG A 61 -43.47 13.18 23.10
CA ARG A 61 -43.43 11.72 23.05
C ARG A 61 -43.20 11.25 21.63
N ALA A 62 -42.43 10.19 21.50
CA ALA A 62 -42.38 9.36 20.31
C ALA A 62 -43.15 8.05 20.53
N ASN A 63 -44.05 7.72 19.61
CA ASN A 63 -44.78 6.45 19.62
C ASN A 63 -43.88 5.32 19.10
N LEU A 64 -44.12 4.10 19.59
CA LEU A 64 -43.48 2.89 19.08
C LEU A 64 -44.08 2.53 17.72
N GLU A 65 -43.27 2.15 16.74
CA GLU A 65 -43.73 1.91 15.38
C GLU A 65 -43.63 0.43 14.94
N TRP A 66 -44.56 0.00 14.07
CA TRP A 66 -44.51 -1.27 13.30
C TRP A 66 -44.89 -1.08 11.82
N GLN A 67 -43.91 -0.82 10.95
CA GLN A 67 -44.06 -0.79 9.48
C GLN A 67 -43.53 -2.07 8.83
N THR A 68 -44.10 -2.44 7.68
CA THR A 68 -43.66 -3.62 6.91
C THR A 68 -42.98 -3.26 5.58
N VAL A 69 -42.96 -1.98 5.21
CA VAL A 69 -42.47 -1.50 3.90
C VAL A 69 -41.37 -0.45 4.04
N GLU A 70 -41.58 0.56 4.87
CA GLU A 70 -40.66 1.70 5.01
C GLU A 70 -39.39 1.33 5.79
N LYS A 71 -38.24 1.86 5.33
CA LYS A 71 -36.92 1.54 5.88
C LYS A 71 -35.95 2.70 5.78
N TYR A 72 -34.93 2.68 6.64
CA TYR A 72 -33.76 3.54 6.57
C TYR A 72 -32.55 2.79 6.04
N GLY A 73 -31.67 3.49 5.33
CA GLY A 73 -30.39 2.98 4.86
C GLY A 73 -30.44 2.30 3.49
N PRO A 74 -29.26 2.04 2.89
CA PRO A 74 -29.17 1.61 1.50
C PRO A 74 -29.54 0.13 1.30
N THR A 75 -30.00 -0.18 0.08
CA THR A 75 -30.38 -1.55 -0.35
C THR A 75 -29.33 -2.21 -1.25
N THR A 76 -28.35 -1.45 -1.72
CA THR A 76 -27.25 -1.89 -2.59
C THR A 76 -25.98 -1.10 -2.24
N PRO A 77 -24.76 -1.66 -2.41
CA PRO A 77 -24.47 -3.02 -2.87
C PRO A 77 -24.68 -4.10 -1.80
N THR A 78 -24.74 -3.72 -0.52
CA THR A 78 -25.14 -4.60 0.60
C THR A 78 -26.39 -4.04 1.26
N ASP A 79 -27.36 -4.93 1.52
CA ASP A 79 -28.62 -4.56 2.17
C ASP A 79 -28.44 -4.46 3.69
N ASN A 80 -28.03 -3.28 4.15
CA ASN A 80 -27.95 -2.92 5.57
C ASN A 80 -29.14 -2.03 6.00
N SER A 81 -30.23 -2.05 5.22
CA SER A 81 -31.42 -1.27 5.55
C SER A 81 -32.12 -1.79 6.82
N LEU A 82 -32.73 -0.89 7.59
CA LEU A 82 -33.48 -1.19 8.81
C LEU A 82 -34.95 -0.82 8.60
N LEU A 83 -35.84 -1.80 8.71
CA LEU A 83 -37.28 -1.55 8.68
C LEU A 83 -37.70 -0.64 9.83
N ARG A 84 -38.63 0.27 9.56
CA ARG A 84 -39.25 1.14 10.57
C ARG A 84 -40.24 0.36 11.44
N ARG A 85 -39.74 -0.59 12.21
CA ARG A 85 -40.53 -1.35 13.17
C ARG A 85 -39.68 -1.75 14.36
N THR A 86 -40.30 -1.81 15.54
CA THR A 86 -39.62 -2.24 16.75
C THR A 86 -39.99 -3.67 17.10
N LEU A 87 -38.99 -4.54 17.20
CA LEU A 87 -39.12 -5.87 17.79
C LEU A 87 -38.52 -5.87 19.19
N LEU A 88 -39.39 -5.78 20.20
CA LEU A 88 -38.98 -5.82 21.59
C LEU A 88 -38.63 -7.26 21.98
N GLN A 89 -37.71 -7.40 22.91
CA GLN A 89 -37.25 -8.67 23.45
C GLN A 89 -37.35 -8.63 24.96
N VAL A 90 -37.88 -9.69 25.56
CA VAL A 90 -37.97 -9.80 27.02
C VAL A 90 -37.45 -11.15 27.44
N TYR A 91 -36.55 -11.16 28.41
CA TYR A 91 -36.17 -12.40 29.07
C TYR A 91 -37.16 -12.70 30.20
N ALA A 92 -37.63 -13.93 30.30
CA ALA A 92 -38.37 -14.42 31.46
C ALA A 92 -37.89 -15.83 31.84
N ASN A 93 -37.83 -16.10 33.15
CA ASN A 93 -37.66 -17.46 33.64
C ASN A 93 -38.96 -18.24 33.50
N LYS A 94 -38.84 -19.57 33.46
CA LYS A 94 -39.97 -20.47 33.53
C LYS A 94 -40.88 -20.10 34.70
N ASP A 95 -42.18 -20.12 34.44
CA ASP A 95 -43.27 -19.82 35.37
C ASP A 95 -43.41 -18.34 35.80
N GLU A 96 -42.52 -17.45 35.38
CA GLU A 96 -42.74 -15.99 35.47
C GLU A 96 -43.81 -15.54 34.47
N TYR A 97 -44.42 -14.39 34.74
CA TYR A 97 -45.46 -13.79 33.92
C TYR A 97 -44.95 -12.55 33.23
N ILE A 98 -45.11 -12.51 31.90
CA ILE A 98 -44.96 -11.32 31.07
C ILE A 98 -46.32 -10.65 31.00
N LEU A 99 -46.44 -9.46 31.57
CA LEU A 99 -47.63 -8.63 31.64
C LEU A 99 -47.54 -7.54 30.58
N LEU A 100 -48.62 -7.37 29.83
CA LEU A 100 -48.64 -6.61 28.58
C LEU A 100 -49.81 -5.62 28.56
N GLY A 101 -49.53 -4.39 28.14
CA GLY A 101 -50.52 -3.34 27.96
C GLY A 101 -50.20 -2.44 26.78
N SER A 102 -51.22 -1.93 26.10
CA SER A 102 -51.07 -1.04 24.96
C SER A 102 -52.25 -0.07 24.82
N SER A 103 -51.97 1.14 24.31
CA SER A 103 -53.00 2.11 23.91
C SER A 103 -53.74 1.75 22.63
N ALA A 104 -53.27 0.75 21.87
CA ALA A 104 -53.91 0.29 20.63
C ALA A 104 -54.74 -0.98 20.79
N VAL A 105 -54.61 -1.71 21.91
CA VAL A 105 -55.33 -2.97 22.11
C VAL A 105 -56.84 -2.76 22.09
N GLY A 106 -57.50 -3.52 21.22
CA GLY A 106 -58.95 -3.44 21.05
C GLY A 106 -59.44 -2.19 20.33
N VAL A 107 -58.54 -1.53 19.59
CA VAL A 107 -58.85 -0.49 18.60
C VAL A 107 -58.51 -1.07 17.22
N ASP A 108 -59.53 -1.24 16.37
CA ASP A 108 -59.41 -1.90 15.06
C ASP A 108 -58.59 -3.20 15.12
N SER A 109 -57.44 -3.26 14.42
CA SER A 109 -56.55 -4.44 14.39
C SER A 109 -55.40 -4.37 15.40
N GLY A 110 -55.42 -3.40 16.32
CA GLY A 110 -54.39 -3.23 17.33
C GLY A 110 -54.35 -4.37 18.34
N ASP A 111 -53.16 -4.94 18.54
CA ASP A 111 -52.93 -6.16 19.33
C ASP A 111 -51.50 -6.25 19.86
N ILE A 112 -51.26 -7.18 20.78
CA ILE A 112 -49.93 -7.52 21.32
C ILE A 112 -49.68 -9.01 21.10
N LEU A 113 -48.55 -9.33 20.49
CA LEU A 113 -48.18 -10.70 20.13
C LEU A 113 -46.87 -11.09 20.80
N ILE A 114 -46.76 -12.37 21.16
CA ILE A 114 -45.50 -12.98 21.63
C ILE A 114 -45.10 -14.12 20.72
N TYR A 115 -43.84 -14.09 20.29
CA TYR A 115 -43.17 -15.17 19.58
C TYR A 115 -42.05 -15.72 20.46
N ASP A 116 -41.79 -17.02 20.37
CA ASP A 116 -40.66 -17.66 21.07
C ASP A 116 -39.36 -17.66 20.23
N ALA A 117 -39.47 -17.43 18.92
CA ALA A 117 -38.32 -17.34 18.02
C ALA A 117 -38.58 -16.40 16.84
N LYS A 118 -37.51 -15.73 16.38
CA LYS A 118 -37.46 -14.95 15.14
C LYS A 118 -36.48 -15.56 14.13
N GLY A 119 -36.71 -15.32 12.85
CA GLY A 119 -35.74 -15.53 11.78
C GLY A 119 -35.19 -14.22 11.23
N GLY A 120 -34.33 -14.30 10.20
CA GLY A 120 -33.81 -13.13 9.49
C GLY A 120 -32.73 -12.34 10.26
N ARG A 121 -32.19 -11.31 9.59
CA ARG A 121 -31.19 -10.40 10.17
C ARG A 121 -31.85 -9.31 11.02
N ILE A 122 -31.07 -8.66 11.87
CA ILE A 122 -31.52 -7.47 12.59
C ILE A 122 -31.98 -6.41 11.57
N GLY A 123 -33.17 -5.85 11.79
CA GLY A 123 -33.81 -4.86 10.91
C GLY A 123 -34.59 -5.43 9.74
N ASN A 124 -34.55 -6.74 9.51
CA ASN A 124 -35.36 -7.45 8.52
C ASN A 124 -35.72 -8.87 9.00
N GLU A 125 -36.14 -8.96 10.26
CA GLU A 125 -36.56 -10.18 10.92
C GLU A 125 -37.81 -10.80 10.26
N THR A 126 -37.94 -12.11 10.34
CA THR A 126 -39.14 -12.82 9.92
C THR A 126 -39.81 -13.47 11.13
N LEU A 127 -41.11 -13.23 11.28
CA LEU A 127 -41.93 -13.80 12.35
C LEU A 127 -42.90 -14.82 11.76
N SER A 128 -42.71 -16.09 12.12
CA SER A 128 -43.53 -17.19 11.61
C SER A 128 -44.74 -17.44 12.51
N SER A 129 -45.88 -17.78 11.92
CA SER A 129 -47.08 -18.18 12.65
C SER A 129 -46.86 -19.44 13.52
N THR A 130 -45.86 -20.27 13.19
CA THR A 130 -45.49 -21.45 14.00
C THR A 130 -44.83 -21.08 15.34
N ASN A 131 -44.16 -19.93 15.38
CA ASN A 131 -43.50 -19.40 16.58
C ASN A 131 -44.43 -18.48 17.39
N LEU A 132 -45.60 -18.14 16.86
CA LEU A 132 -46.57 -17.31 17.56
C LEU A 132 -47.19 -18.08 18.74
N LYS A 133 -46.96 -17.63 19.98
CA LYS A 133 -47.42 -18.30 21.20
C LYS A 133 -48.55 -17.57 21.92
N PHE A 134 -48.74 -16.29 21.65
CA PHE A 134 -49.72 -15.48 22.35
C PHE A 134 -50.29 -14.37 21.47
N LYS A 135 -51.59 -14.11 21.63
CA LYS A 135 -52.28 -12.89 21.16
C LYS A 135 -53.12 -12.33 22.29
N CYS A 136 -52.97 -11.04 22.58
CA CYS A 136 -53.77 -10.37 23.60
C CYS A 136 -55.27 -10.36 23.22
N SER A 137 -55.61 -10.15 21.94
CA SER A 137 -56.98 -10.28 21.42
C SER A 137 -57.65 -11.64 21.71
N ALA A 138 -56.91 -12.74 21.55
CA ALA A 138 -57.39 -14.09 21.85
C ALA A 138 -57.63 -14.27 23.35
N GLN A 139 -56.68 -13.86 24.20
CA GLN A 139 -56.84 -13.95 25.66
C GLN A 139 -58.03 -13.13 26.16
N ARG A 140 -58.20 -11.90 25.67
CA ARG A 140 -59.33 -11.02 26.05
C ARG A 140 -60.69 -11.64 25.72
N THR A 141 -60.76 -12.40 24.62
CA THR A 141 -61.96 -13.14 24.23
C THR A 141 -62.18 -14.33 25.16
N LEU A 142 -61.12 -15.08 25.47
CA LEU A 142 -61.18 -16.25 26.37
C LEU A 142 -61.59 -15.87 27.80
N THR A 143 -61.11 -14.73 28.31
CA THR A 143 -61.42 -14.25 29.66
C THR A 143 -62.76 -13.52 29.75
N GLY A 144 -63.35 -13.14 28.62
CA GLY A 144 -64.54 -12.29 28.56
C GLY A 144 -64.30 -10.83 28.95
N ASN A 145 -63.07 -10.42 29.28
CA ASN A 145 -62.74 -9.04 29.66
C ASN A 145 -62.30 -8.19 28.45
N THR A 146 -63.08 -8.22 27.38
CA THR A 146 -62.79 -7.49 26.13
C THR A 146 -62.83 -5.97 26.32
N ALA A 147 -63.54 -5.46 27.32
CA ALA A 147 -63.62 -4.02 27.55
C ALA A 147 -62.29 -3.43 28.06
N ASN A 148 -61.60 -4.10 28.98
CA ASN A 148 -60.51 -3.51 29.78
C ASN A 148 -59.16 -4.23 29.67
N GLN A 149 -59.15 -5.55 29.52
CA GLN A 149 -57.89 -6.30 29.56
C GLN A 149 -56.96 -5.90 28.40
N GLY A 150 -55.68 -5.67 28.73
CA GLY A 150 -54.61 -5.26 27.84
C GLY A 150 -54.61 -3.78 27.44
N LYS A 151 -55.59 -2.98 27.87
CA LYS A 151 -55.74 -1.59 27.44
C LYS A 151 -55.07 -0.61 28.41
N ILE A 152 -54.24 0.27 27.87
CA ILE A 152 -53.78 1.49 28.55
C ILE A 152 -54.59 2.65 27.97
N THR A 153 -55.44 3.30 28.78
CA THR A 153 -56.38 4.33 28.34
C THR A 153 -56.09 5.71 28.94
N SER A 154 -55.02 5.84 29.73
CA SER A 154 -54.63 7.12 30.32
C SER A 154 -53.16 7.16 30.72
N ARG A 155 -52.61 8.36 30.89
CA ARG A 155 -51.27 8.57 31.44
C ARG A 155 -51.11 8.05 32.87
N LYS A 156 -52.16 8.06 33.69
CA LYS A 156 -52.11 7.49 35.03
C LYS A 156 -51.85 5.98 34.99
N GLN A 157 -52.55 5.26 34.12
CA GLN A 157 -52.34 3.83 33.89
C GLN A 157 -50.97 3.51 33.31
N GLU A 158 -50.51 4.29 32.34
CA GLU A 158 -49.16 4.15 31.78
C GLU A 158 -48.09 4.30 32.86
N VAL A 159 -48.19 5.31 33.73
CA VAL A 159 -47.19 5.52 34.80
C VAL A 159 -47.34 4.49 35.92
N ALA A 160 -48.56 4.06 36.23
CA ALA A 160 -48.88 3.20 37.37
C ALA A 160 -48.38 1.76 37.19
N GLY A 161 -48.83 1.03 36.17
CA GLY A 161 -48.47 -0.40 36.10
C GLY A 161 -49.53 -1.28 35.49
N PRO A 162 -49.15 -2.52 35.13
CA PRO A 162 -50.12 -3.60 35.19
C PRO A 162 -50.55 -3.78 36.64
N ASP A 163 -51.86 -3.81 36.88
CA ASP A 163 -52.42 -4.26 38.14
C ASP A 163 -52.26 -5.78 38.28
N THR A 164 -52.40 -6.25 39.52
CA THR A 164 -52.49 -7.66 39.85
C THR A 164 -53.74 -8.31 39.26
N ILE A 165 -53.69 -9.62 38.99
CA ILE A 165 -54.84 -10.43 38.59
C ILE A 165 -55.11 -11.47 39.69
N THR A 166 -56.31 -11.46 40.25
CA THR A 166 -56.73 -12.39 41.33
C THR A 166 -57.48 -13.62 40.80
N ASN A 167 -58.01 -13.53 39.59
CA ASN A 167 -58.63 -14.64 38.86
C ASN A 167 -58.20 -14.56 37.40
N ASP A 168 -57.34 -15.48 36.99
CA ASP A 168 -56.78 -15.54 35.64
C ASP A 168 -57.83 -15.93 34.60
N ILE A 169 -58.77 -16.83 34.92
CA ILE A 169 -59.83 -17.29 34.01
C ILE A 169 -60.64 -16.14 33.43
N ILE A 170 -60.96 -15.11 34.21
CA ILE A 170 -61.76 -13.95 33.77
C ILE A 170 -61.01 -12.61 33.87
N ALA A 171 -59.69 -12.65 34.09
CA ALA A 171 -58.82 -11.48 34.25
C ALA A 171 -59.37 -10.44 35.25
N THR A 172 -59.78 -10.89 36.45
CA THR A 172 -60.26 -9.98 37.50
C THR A 172 -59.10 -9.18 38.09
N PRO A 173 -59.13 -7.83 38.04
CA PRO A 173 -58.10 -7.01 38.66
C PRO A 173 -58.13 -7.16 40.19
N GLY A 174 -56.94 -7.19 40.80
CA GLY A 174 -56.79 -7.22 42.26
C GLY A 174 -56.85 -5.84 42.91
N SER A 175 -56.79 -4.75 42.11
CA SER A 175 -56.78 -3.36 42.57
C SER A 175 -55.70 -3.07 43.61
N GLN A 176 -54.53 -3.70 43.46
CA GLN A 176 -53.38 -3.54 44.35
C GLN A 176 -52.40 -2.48 43.84
N VAL A 177 -52.43 -2.18 42.55
CA VAL A 177 -51.69 -1.08 41.94
C VAL A 177 -52.66 0.07 41.67
N THR A 178 -52.55 1.16 42.44
CA THR A 178 -53.37 2.36 42.24
C THR A 178 -53.24 2.87 40.81
N ASP A 179 -54.37 3.14 40.16
CA ASP A 179 -54.47 3.52 38.76
C ASP A 179 -53.90 2.48 37.76
N GLY A 180 -53.61 1.25 38.17
CA GLY A 180 -53.09 0.20 37.30
C GLY A 180 -54.10 -0.25 36.24
N TYR A 181 -53.61 -0.66 35.06
CA TYR A 181 -54.45 -1.26 34.02
C TYR A 181 -54.55 -2.78 34.19
N VAL A 182 -55.59 -3.40 33.63
CA VAL A 182 -55.75 -4.87 33.65
C VAL A 182 -54.85 -5.48 32.56
N PRO A 183 -53.78 -6.24 32.87
CA PRO A 183 -52.86 -6.72 31.85
C PRO A 183 -53.38 -7.91 31.04
N CYS A 184 -52.97 -7.98 29.77
CA CYS A 184 -52.79 -9.25 29.09
C CYS A 184 -51.57 -9.95 29.70
N TYR A 185 -51.59 -11.27 29.87
CA TYR A 185 -50.53 -11.98 30.58
C TYR A 185 -50.13 -13.28 29.88
N TYR A 186 -48.84 -13.57 29.88
CA TYR A 186 -48.27 -14.80 29.34
C TYR A 186 -47.33 -15.43 30.36
N LYS A 187 -47.61 -16.67 30.74
CA LYS A 187 -46.75 -17.44 31.62
C LYS A 187 -45.62 -18.07 30.80
N ALA A 188 -44.37 -17.72 31.09
CA ALA A 188 -43.23 -18.23 30.37
C ALA A 188 -43.09 -19.77 30.56
N PRO A 189 -43.17 -20.59 29.49
CA PRO A 189 -43.07 -22.04 29.60
C PRO A 189 -41.65 -22.54 29.90
N ALA A 190 -40.63 -21.72 29.61
CA ALA A 190 -39.23 -22.02 29.81
C ALA A 190 -38.42 -20.75 30.08
N ASN A 191 -37.19 -20.89 30.57
CA ASN A 191 -36.24 -19.79 30.62
C ASN A 191 -35.87 -19.42 29.18
N GLY A 192 -35.99 -18.16 28.80
CA GLY A 192 -35.62 -17.74 27.45
C GLY A 192 -36.00 -16.32 27.10
N ILE A 193 -35.63 -15.93 25.88
CA ILE A 193 -36.01 -14.67 25.26
C ILE A 193 -37.33 -14.87 24.51
N TYR A 194 -38.27 -13.96 24.73
CA TYR A 194 -39.53 -13.86 24.02
C TYR A 194 -39.56 -12.57 23.23
N TYR A 195 -40.09 -12.62 22.00
CA TYR A 195 -40.15 -11.49 21.08
C TYR A 195 -41.55 -10.90 21.10
N ILE A 196 -41.64 -9.62 21.46
CA ILE A 196 -42.89 -8.90 21.66
C ILE A 196 -43.11 -7.93 20.50
N VAL A 197 -44.30 -8.01 19.92
CA VAL A 197 -44.75 -7.11 18.86
C VAL A 197 -45.98 -6.36 19.34
N PHE A 198 -45.94 -5.04 19.17
CA PHE A 198 -47.07 -4.16 19.38
C PHE A 198 -47.60 -3.69 18.03
N TYR A 199 -48.82 -4.06 17.70
CA TYR A 199 -49.51 -3.56 16.52
C TYR A 199 -50.36 -2.35 16.88
N GLY A 200 -50.19 -1.27 16.13
CA GLY A 200 -51.17 -0.18 16.09
C GLY A 200 -52.48 -0.62 15.43
N PRO A 201 -53.51 0.24 15.39
CA PRO A 201 -54.80 -0.03 14.77
C PRO A 201 -54.77 -0.62 13.35
N ASN A 202 -53.72 -0.35 12.56
CA ASN A 202 -53.54 -0.89 11.21
C ASN A 202 -53.17 -2.39 11.18
N GLY A 203 -52.72 -2.97 12.29
CA GLY A 203 -52.29 -4.37 12.34
C GLY A 203 -50.98 -4.63 11.57
N ASP A 204 -50.84 -5.86 11.08
CA ASP A 204 -49.64 -6.35 10.36
C ASP A 204 -49.72 -6.17 8.83
N ALA A 205 -50.92 -5.94 8.28
CA ALA A 205 -51.13 -5.91 6.83
C ALA A 205 -50.77 -4.54 6.22
N ASN A 206 -49.63 -4.48 5.52
CA ASN A 206 -49.21 -3.36 4.67
C ASN A 206 -49.33 -1.98 5.36
N SER A 207 -48.89 -1.92 6.62
CA SER A 207 -48.63 -0.65 7.29
C SER A 207 -47.51 0.07 6.52
N SER A 208 -47.91 1.00 5.65
CA SER A 208 -47.05 1.98 4.99
C SER A 208 -47.33 3.42 5.43
N SER A 209 -48.32 3.62 6.31
CA SER A 209 -48.71 4.93 6.84
C SER A 209 -48.56 4.96 8.36
N SER A 210 -47.53 5.66 8.82
CA SER A 210 -47.43 6.12 10.21
C SER A 210 -48.61 7.07 10.47
N GLY A 211 -49.35 6.94 11.57
CA GLY A 211 -50.57 7.73 11.79
C GLY A 211 -50.35 9.24 11.55
N ASN A 212 -50.99 9.84 10.53
CA ASN A 212 -50.66 11.18 10.02
C ASN A 212 -50.96 12.34 10.99
N ASN A 213 -51.50 12.09 12.19
CA ASN A 213 -51.98 13.12 13.12
C ASN A 213 -51.74 12.74 14.59
N ILE A 214 -50.62 12.09 14.89
CA ILE A 214 -50.29 11.72 16.28
C ILE A 214 -50.08 13.00 17.12
N PRO A 215 -50.64 13.11 18.34
CA PRO A 215 -50.49 14.29 19.20
C PRO A 215 -49.08 14.51 19.76
N ALA A 216 -48.37 13.42 20.06
CA ALA A 216 -47.06 13.42 20.74
C ALA A 216 -47.04 14.10 22.12
N ASP A 217 -48.19 14.24 22.78
CA ASP A 217 -48.26 14.86 24.09
C ASP A 217 -47.87 13.86 25.20
N ILE A 218 -46.97 14.27 26.08
CA ILE A 218 -46.53 13.45 27.23
C ILE A 218 -47.71 13.10 28.15
N GLY A 219 -48.71 13.97 28.23
CA GLY A 219 -49.87 13.81 29.10
C GLY A 219 -50.91 12.78 28.64
N LEU A 220 -50.80 12.25 27.41
CA LEU A 220 -51.83 11.40 26.79
C LEU A 220 -53.26 11.94 26.96
N THR A 221 -53.41 13.24 26.75
CA THR A 221 -54.65 14.00 26.96
C THR A 221 -55.56 14.00 25.74
N ASP A 222 -54.99 13.86 24.55
CA ASP A 222 -55.72 13.78 23.29
C ASP A 222 -56.23 12.36 23.02
N SER A 223 -57.50 12.22 22.61
CA SER A 223 -58.15 10.95 22.28
C SER A 223 -57.45 10.17 21.18
N LYS A 224 -56.72 10.85 20.28
CA LYS A 224 -55.96 10.22 19.19
C LYS A 224 -54.85 9.31 19.68
N ASN A 225 -54.45 9.43 20.94
CA ASN A 225 -53.51 8.50 21.58
C ASN A 225 -54.13 7.10 21.81
N PHE A 226 -55.45 6.96 21.70
CA PHE A 226 -56.19 5.75 22.06
C PHE A 226 -57.21 5.33 20.98
N ASP A 227 -57.15 5.91 19.79
CA ASP A 227 -58.07 5.61 18.68
C ASP A 227 -57.31 5.19 17.41
N LYS A 228 -58.05 5.03 16.30
CA LYS A 228 -57.53 4.59 15.00
C LYS A 228 -56.43 5.48 14.41
N ASN A 229 -56.32 6.74 14.86
CA ASN A 229 -55.33 7.70 14.36
C ASN A 229 -53.89 7.33 14.76
N GLN A 230 -53.70 6.38 15.68
CA GLN A 230 -52.38 5.80 15.96
C GLN A 230 -51.79 5.08 14.74
N GLY A 231 -52.62 4.57 13.82
CA GLY A 231 -52.17 3.92 12.58
C GLY A 231 -51.30 2.69 12.82
N SER A 232 -50.06 2.70 12.34
CA SER A 232 -49.05 1.66 12.58
C SER A 232 -48.25 1.82 13.88
N THR A 233 -48.63 2.79 14.73
CA THR A 233 -47.89 3.13 15.94
C THR A 233 -48.68 2.84 17.21
N VAL A 234 -47.98 2.87 18.35
CA VAL A 234 -48.56 2.72 19.68
C VAL A 234 -48.04 3.84 20.59
N ALA A 235 -48.95 4.62 21.16
CA ALA A 235 -48.60 5.68 22.10
C ALA A 235 -48.08 5.09 23.42
N ALA A 236 -48.93 4.45 24.21
CA ALA A 236 -48.52 3.84 25.48
C ALA A 236 -48.36 2.33 25.31
N TRP A 237 -47.27 1.76 25.83
CA TRP A 237 -47.00 0.34 25.79
C TRP A 237 -46.19 -0.11 27.00
N ASP A 238 -46.38 -1.35 27.40
CA ASP A 238 -45.79 -1.91 28.63
C ASP A 238 -45.52 -3.41 28.47
N VAL A 239 -44.33 -3.83 28.90
CA VAL A 239 -43.87 -5.22 28.98
C VAL A 239 -43.20 -5.41 30.33
N THR A 240 -43.91 -6.05 31.25
CA THR A 240 -43.46 -6.18 32.64
C THR A 240 -43.33 -7.63 33.07
N VAL A 241 -42.23 -7.99 33.70
CA VAL A 241 -42.02 -9.36 34.22
C VAL A 241 -42.31 -9.40 35.72
N ARG A 242 -43.16 -10.34 36.15
CA ARG A 242 -43.44 -10.62 37.58
C ARG A 242 -43.37 -12.10 37.88
N SER A 243 -43.06 -12.44 39.13
CA SER A 243 -43.04 -13.82 39.61
C SER A 243 -44.41 -14.50 39.65
N SER A 244 -45.49 -13.72 39.74
CA SER A 244 -46.87 -14.22 39.72
C SER A 244 -47.84 -13.10 39.32
N LEU A 245 -49.06 -13.49 38.93
CA LEU A 245 -50.14 -12.56 38.60
C LEU A 245 -50.60 -11.70 39.79
N THR A 246 -50.41 -12.17 41.03
CA THR A 246 -50.76 -11.43 42.26
C THR A 246 -49.60 -10.60 42.82
N SER A 247 -48.40 -10.71 42.24
CA SER A 247 -47.26 -9.90 42.64
C SER A 247 -47.46 -8.45 42.20
N THR A 248 -47.09 -7.52 43.06
CA THR A 248 -46.94 -6.10 42.72
C THR A 248 -45.49 -5.72 42.43
N THR A 249 -44.54 -6.65 42.53
CA THR A 249 -43.11 -6.38 42.35
C THR A 249 -42.65 -6.74 40.94
N ASP A 250 -42.15 -5.73 40.23
CA ASP A 250 -41.62 -5.86 38.87
C ASP A 250 -40.15 -6.30 38.89
N ILE A 251 -39.79 -7.24 38.02
CA ILE A 251 -38.40 -7.67 37.79
C ILE A 251 -37.82 -6.81 36.67
N LYS A 252 -37.24 -5.67 37.04
CA LYS A 252 -36.67 -4.69 36.11
C LYS A 252 -35.40 -5.18 35.41
N GLY A 253 -35.14 -4.64 34.23
CA GLY A 253 -33.98 -4.88 33.39
C GLY A 253 -34.13 -6.06 32.43
N ARG A 254 -35.32 -6.62 32.28
CA ARG A 254 -35.58 -7.82 31.46
C ARG A 254 -35.98 -7.49 30.03
N LEU A 255 -36.52 -6.29 29.82
CA LEU A 255 -36.90 -5.76 28.52
C LEU A 255 -35.71 -5.08 27.82
N PHE A 256 -35.49 -5.45 26.56
CA PHE A 256 -34.44 -4.91 25.72
C PHE A 256 -34.83 -4.90 24.24
N ALA A 257 -34.02 -4.25 23.40
CA ALA A 257 -34.16 -4.22 21.96
C ALA A 257 -32.80 -4.14 21.28
N ASP A 258 -32.72 -4.56 20.01
CA ASP A 258 -31.54 -4.32 19.17
C ASP A 258 -31.58 -2.91 18.57
N TYR A 259 -32.76 -2.41 18.23
CA TYR A 259 -33.03 -1.03 17.85
C TYR A 259 -34.49 -0.65 18.15
N LEU A 260 -34.77 0.66 18.22
CA LEU A 260 -36.13 1.18 18.35
C LEU A 260 -36.46 2.01 17.11
N ALA A 261 -37.61 1.75 16.50
CA ALA A 261 -38.25 2.62 15.52
C ALA A 261 -39.34 3.44 16.22
N LEU A 262 -39.18 4.75 16.20
CA LEU A 262 -40.00 5.69 16.95
C LEU A 262 -40.51 6.81 16.03
N PHE A 263 -41.72 7.30 16.33
CA PHE A 263 -42.37 8.30 15.50
C PHE A 263 -43.03 9.39 16.34
N THR A 264 -42.62 10.64 16.16
CA THR A 264 -43.21 11.79 16.84
C THR A 264 -44.39 12.36 16.06
N GLY A 265 -44.59 12.02 14.79
CA GLY A 265 -45.74 12.48 14.00
C GLY A 265 -45.56 13.81 13.27
N ASN A 266 -44.62 14.64 13.71
CA ASN A 266 -44.26 15.90 13.06
C ASN A 266 -42.93 16.42 13.62
N ASN A 267 -42.30 17.35 12.90
CA ASN A 267 -41.17 18.12 13.40
C ASN A 267 -41.60 19.10 14.51
N GLY A 268 -40.64 19.66 15.23
CA GLY A 268 -40.92 20.65 16.27
C GLY A 268 -41.24 20.04 17.64
N ARG A 269 -40.85 18.78 17.86
CA ARG A 269 -41.27 17.89 18.94
C ARG A 269 -40.05 17.29 19.65
N PRO A 270 -39.30 18.08 20.43
CA PRO A 270 -38.07 17.62 21.06
C PRO A 270 -38.35 16.53 22.11
N ILE A 271 -37.52 15.48 22.11
CA ILE A 271 -37.61 14.32 22.99
C ILE A 271 -36.42 14.24 23.97
N TYR A 272 -36.69 13.77 25.18
CA TYR A 272 -35.72 13.75 26.30
C TYR A 272 -35.55 12.36 26.92
N SER A 273 -36.01 11.33 26.20
CA SER A 273 -36.02 9.96 26.69
C SER A 273 -34.62 9.49 27.06
N LYS A 274 -34.53 8.73 28.15
CA LYS A 274 -33.33 8.03 28.58
C LYS A 274 -33.43 6.55 28.25
N PHE A 275 -32.31 5.96 27.88
CA PHE A 275 -32.15 4.52 27.71
C PHE A 275 -30.70 4.16 28.01
N TYR A 276 -30.44 2.85 28.06
CA TYR A 276 -29.14 2.32 28.40
C TYR A 276 -28.65 1.42 27.28
N VAL A 277 -27.37 1.50 26.97
CA VAL A 277 -26.76 0.67 25.93
C VAL A 277 -25.69 -0.20 26.56
N VAL A 278 -25.73 -1.49 26.24
CA VAL A 278 -24.69 -2.46 26.60
C VAL A 278 -23.96 -2.85 25.32
N THR A 279 -22.67 -2.59 25.28
CA THR A 279 -21.81 -2.95 24.16
C THR A 279 -21.55 -4.45 24.11
N LYS A 280 -21.17 -4.97 22.94
CA LYS A 280 -20.78 -6.37 22.77
C LYS A 280 -19.64 -6.79 23.72
N ASP A 281 -18.82 -5.82 24.13
CA ASP A 281 -17.67 -5.98 25.02
C ASP A 281 -18.00 -5.73 26.51
N GLY A 282 -19.26 -5.50 26.84
CA GLY A 282 -19.76 -5.40 28.23
C GLY A 282 -19.70 -4.01 28.85
N PHE A 283 -19.36 -2.96 28.10
CA PHE A 283 -19.43 -1.58 28.56
C PHE A 283 -20.88 -1.10 28.60
N ARG A 284 -21.22 -0.26 29.57
CA ARG A 284 -22.61 0.18 29.81
C ARG A 284 -22.71 1.69 29.83
N TYR A 285 -23.56 2.23 28.98
CA TYR A 285 -23.77 3.66 28.80
C TYR A 285 -25.20 4.04 29.17
N GLU A 286 -25.37 5.13 29.90
CA GLU A 286 -26.63 5.89 29.89
C GLU A 286 -26.62 6.82 28.68
N SER A 287 -27.67 6.79 27.88
CA SER A 287 -27.91 7.69 26.77
C SER A 287 -29.14 8.55 27.06
N ASN A 288 -29.00 9.86 26.87
CA ASN A 288 -30.09 10.82 26.99
C ASN A 288 -30.18 11.66 25.72
N LEU A 289 -31.34 11.62 25.07
CA LEU A 289 -31.56 12.31 23.80
C LEU A 289 -31.49 13.84 23.91
N ASN A 290 -31.67 14.38 25.13
CA ASN A 290 -31.40 15.77 25.46
C ASN A 290 -31.98 16.78 24.46
N GLY A 291 -33.27 16.67 24.15
CA GLY A 291 -33.98 17.63 23.30
C GLY A 291 -33.74 17.45 21.80
N LEU A 292 -33.29 16.27 21.36
CA LEU A 292 -33.31 15.89 19.95
C LEU A 292 -34.71 16.09 19.37
N ASP A 293 -34.83 16.66 18.18
CA ASP A 293 -36.11 16.91 17.51
C ASP A 293 -36.20 16.05 16.25
N PRO A 294 -36.54 14.75 16.37
CA PRO A 294 -36.76 13.86 15.25
C PRO A 294 -38.23 13.82 14.79
N ASN A 295 -38.49 13.36 13.56
CA ASN A 295 -39.82 12.95 13.12
C ASN A 295 -40.02 11.42 13.14
N ALA A 296 -39.44 10.71 12.17
CA ALA A 296 -39.49 9.27 12.05
C ALA A 296 -38.08 8.71 12.15
N PHE A 297 -37.70 8.12 13.28
CA PHE A 297 -36.29 7.90 13.54
C PHE A 297 -36.01 6.54 14.13
N LEU A 298 -34.73 6.16 14.07
CA LEU A 298 -34.22 4.96 14.69
C LEU A 298 -33.29 5.33 15.84
N ILE A 299 -33.36 4.54 16.92
CA ILE A 299 -32.38 4.54 18.01
C ILE A 299 -31.68 3.20 17.98
N TYR A 300 -30.36 3.20 17.79
CA TYR A 300 -29.51 2.02 17.92
C TYR A 300 -28.06 2.39 18.17
N GLY A 301 -27.30 1.40 18.63
CA GLY A 301 -25.86 1.51 18.79
C GLY A 301 -25.12 0.44 18.00
N ASN A 302 -23.98 0.81 17.45
CA ASN A 302 -23.06 -0.12 16.83
C ASN A 302 -21.59 0.24 17.15
N ASP A 303 -20.65 -0.55 16.64
CA ASP A 303 -19.22 -0.46 16.91
C ASP A 303 -18.44 0.44 15.95
N VAL A 304 -19.06 0.99 14.90
CA VAL A 304 -18.34 1.65 13.79
C VAL A 304 -19.04 2.88 13.19
N GLY A 305 -20.28 3.16 13.59
CA GLY A 305 -21.18 4.16 13.04
C GLY A 305 -21.69 3.76 11.67
N TYR A 306 -20.93 4.17 10.66
CA TYR A 306 -21.17 3.90 9.25
C TYR A 306 -19.93 3.25 8.62
N TYR A 307 -20.12 2.53 7.53
CA TYR A 307 -19.03 2.00 6.73
C TYR A 307 -18.65 2.96 5.59
N ASP A 308 -17.36 3.00 5.27
CA ASP A 308 -16.86 3.59 4.02
C ASP A 308 -17.32 2.75 2.81
N SER A 309 -16.98 3.22 1.62
CA SER A 309 -17.26 2.67 0.30
C SER A 309 -16.85 1.22 0.05
N ASP A 310 -16.05 0.60 0.92
CA ASP A 310 -15.73 -0.83 0.88
C ASP A 310 -16.75 -1.71 1.64
N GLY A 311 -17.70 -1.08 2.34
CA GLY A 311 -18.72 -1.73 3.17
C GLY A 311 -18.17 -2.42 4.42
N LYS A 312 -16.94 -2.11 4.84
CA LYS A 312 -16.23 -2.79 5.94
C LYS A 312 -15.46 -1.84 6.85
N SER A 313 -14.78 -0.85 6.30
CA SER A 313 -13.94 0.08 7.06
C SER A 313 -14.83 1.08 7.80
N PRO A 314 -14.58 1.34 9.11
CA PRO A 314 -15.31 2.36 9.86
C PRO A 314 -15.10 3.75 9.25
N LEU A 315 -16.18 4.51 9.14
CA LEU A 315 -16.17 5.82 8.48
C LEU A 315 -15.75 6.96 9.41
N TYR A 316 -16.18 6.95 10.68
CA TYR A 316 -15.97 8.04 11.65
C TYR A 316 -16.39 9.44 11.15
N HIS A 317 -17.39 9.47 10.28
CA HIS A 317 -18.00 10.67 9.75
C HIS A 317 -19.50 10.42 9.54
N ASP A 318 -20.25 11.50 9.35
CA ASP A 318 -21.63 11.46 8.92
C ASP A 318 -21.77 10.88 7.50
N VAL A 319 -22.97 10.36 7.18
CA VAL A 319 -23.35 10.00 5.81
C VAL A 319 -24.35 11.00 5.24
N LEU A 320 -24.24 11.25 3.93
CA LEU A 320 -25.11 12.17 3.20
C LEU A 320 -25.95 11.41 2.17
N GLY A 321 -27.26 11.65 2.16
CA GLY A 321 -28.17 11.08 1.17
C GLY A 321 -27.93 11.60 -0.25
N ASP A 322 -28.23 10.76 -1.26
CA ASP A 322 -28.09 11.08 -2.69
C ASP A 322 -29.43 11.07 -3.46
N ASN A 323 -30.57 11.06 -2.76
CA ASN A 323 -31.89 10.82 -3.34
C ASN A 323 -32.65 12.08 -3.80
N GLY A 324 -31.97 13.20 -4.04
CA GLY A 324 -32.64 14.48 -4.34
C GLY A 324 -33.62 14.89 -3.22
N ASN A 325 -34.89 15.14 -3.54
CA ASN A 325 -35.90 15.63 -2.58
C ASN A 325 -36.46 14.57 -1.62
N ASN A 326 -36.13 13.28 -1.77
CA ASN A 326 -36.57 12.19 -0.87
C ASN A 326 -35.41 11.66 0.00
N SER A 327 -34.45 12.52 0.33
CA SER A 327 -33.20 12.09 0.97
C SER A 327 -33.30 11.78 2.46
N GLY A 328 -34.44 12.06 3.12
CA GLY A 328 -34.65 11.74 4.55
C GLY A 328 -34.57 10.25 4.87
N SER A 329 -34.97 9.34 3.96
CA SER A 329 -34.90 7.89 4.18
C SER A 329 -33.50 7.28 4.04
N LEU A 330 -32.53 8.06 3.54
CA LEU A 330 -31.14 7.62 3.37
C LEU A 330 -30.99 6.31 2.56
N SER A 331 -31.90 6.06 1.62
CA SER A 331 -31.92 4.81 0.83
C SER A 331 -30.85 4.73 -0.27
N ILE A 332 -30.21 5.85 -0.60
CA ILE A 332 -28.99 5.93 -1.40
C ILE A 332 -28.07 6.95 -0.72
N LEU A 333 -26.81 6.57 -0.53
CA LEU A 333 -25.80 7.40 0.13
C LEU A 333 -24.72 7.84 -0.86
N LYS A 334 -24.26 9.09 -0.69
CA LYS A 334 -23.14 9.66 -1.43
C LYS A 334 -21.87 8.86 -1.17
N GLY A 335 -21.03 8.72 -2.20
CA GLY A 335 -19.73 8.08 -2.06
C GLY A 335 -19.77 6.55 -1.86
N SER A 336 -20.95 5.92 -2.02
CA SER A 336 -21.16 4.49 -1.73
C SER A 336 -20.90 4.10 -0.27
N THR A 337 -20.97 5.05 0.66
CA THR A 337 -20.96 4.75 2.10
C THR A 337 -22.16 3.90 2.49
N ASN A 338 -22.11 3.26 3.66
CA ASN A 338 -23.13 2.31 4.07
C ASN A 338 -23.44 2.40 5.58
N PHE A 339 -24.61 1.90 5.96
CA PHE A 339 -24.98 1.73 7.37
C PHE A 339 -24.25 0.52 7.96
N ALA A 340 -23.88 0.61 9.23
CA ALA A 340 -23.58 -0.57 10.02
C ALA A 340 -24.82 -0.98 10.83
N LEU A 341 -25.14 -2.27 10.82
CA LEU A 341 -26.30 -2.79 11.55
C LEU A 341 -26.10 -2.65 13.08
N PRO A 342 -27.19 -2.64 13.87
CA PRO A 342 -27.08 -2.66 15.32
C PRO A 342 -26.28 -3.86 15.82
N THR A 343 -25.31 -3.59 16.70
CA THR A 343 -24.51 -4.63 17.38
C THR A 343 -24.63 -4.56 18.90
N HIS A 344 -25.26 -3.50 19.41
CA HIS A 344 -25.41 -3.24 20.83
C HIS A 344 -26.83 -3.53 21.31
N THR A 345 -26.99 -3.78 22.62
CA THR A 345 -28.30 -4.03 23.24
C THR A 345 -28.81 -2.77 23.93
N ILE A 346 -30.03 -2.34 23.63
CA ILE A 346 -30.72 -1.25 24.32
C ILE A 346 -31.55 -1.82 25.47
N LEU A 347 -31.39 -1.27 26.67
CA LEU A 347 -32.25 -1.50 27.84
C LEU A 347 -32.95 -0.21 28.25
N PHE A 348 -34.12 -0.37 28.87
CA PHE A 348 -34.94 0.74 29.37
C PHE A 348 -34.63 1.09 30.84
N ASN A 349 -34.05 0.15 31.57
CA ASN A 349 -33.66 0.29 32.97
C ASN A 349 -32.15 0.28 33.13
N ASN A 350 -31.65 0.97 34.17
CA ASN A 350 -30.22 1.09 34.41
C ASN A 350 -29.60 -0.30 34.68
N PRO A 351 -28.66 -0.78 33.85
CA PRO A 351 -28.10 -2.12 33.97
C PRO A 351 -27.11 -2.26 35.14
N GLN A 352 -26.81 -1.19 35.89
CA GLN A 352 -26.03 -1.27 37.13
C GLN A 352 -26.89 -1.59 38.36
N SER A 353 -28.16 -1.18 38.36
CA SER A 353 -29.03 -1.26 39.54
C SER A 353 -30.22 -2.21 39.36
N SER A 354 -30.51 -2.65 38.14
CA SER A 354 -31.58 -3.61 37.86
C SER A 354 -31.06 -5.05 37.87
N ALA A 355 -31.61 -5.87 38.76
CA ALA A 355 -31.20 -7.26 38.90
C ALA A 355 -31.45 -8.06 37.60
N GLY A 356 -32.56 -7.80 36.91
CA GLY A 356 -32.92 -8.49 35.67
C GLY A 356 -32.03 -8.17 34.47
N ALA A 357 -31.31 -7.03 34.49
CA ALA A 357 -30.38 -6.69 33.42
C ALA A 357 -29.20 -7.66 33.36
N MET A 358 -28.81 -8.26 34.49
CA MET A 358 -27.74 -9.25 34.50
C MET A 358 -28.14 -10.52 33.74
N ASP A 359 -29.41 -10.89 33.79
CA ASP A 359 -29.89 -12.02 33.02
C ASP A 359 -29.91 -11.74 31.52
N VAL A 360 -30.24 -10.51 31.12
CA VAL A 360 -30.14 -10.08 29.71
C VAL A 360 -28.68 -10.14 29.25
N ILE A 361 -27.74 -9.65 30.07
CA ILE A 361 -26.30 -9.74 29.78
C ILE A 361 -25.88 -11.20 29.61
N ASN A 362 -26.27 -12.08 30.53
CA ASN A 362 -25.92 -13.49 30.50
C ASN A 362 -26.52 -14.24 29.31
N ILE A 363 -27.82 -14.08 29.03
CA ILE A 363 -28.49 -14.80 27.94
C ILE A 363 -28.02 -14.33 26.56
N ARG A 364 -27.57 -13.08 26.45
CA ARG A 364 -26.96 -12.52 25.23
C ARG A 364 -25.48 -12.89 25.08
N GLY A 365 -24.89 -13.57 26.07
CA GLY A 365 -23.46 -13.92 26.07
C GLY A 365 -22.54 -12.72 26.17
N LEU A 366 -23.02 -11.60 26.75
CA LEU A 366 -22.25 -10.37 26.90
C LEU A 366 -21.34 -10.44 28.13
N PRO A 367 -20.13 -9.85 28.11
CA PRO A 367 -19.26 -9.82 29.28
C PRO A 367 -19.90 -9.10 30.47
N ILE A 368 -19.88 -9.74 31.64
CA ILE A 368 -20.37 -9.15 32.91
C ILE A 368 -19.49 -7.97 33.32
N SER A 369 -18.17 -8.18 33.29
CA SER A 369 -17.16 -7.15 33.54
C SER A 369 -16.59 -6.71 32.19
N PRO A 370 -16.53 -5.39 31.92
CA PRO A 370 -15.96 -4.90 30.67
C PRO A 370 -14.47 -5.21 30.62
N ILE A 371 -13.98 -5.56 29.42
CA ILE A 371 -12.56 -5.85 29.20
C ILE A 371 -11.87 -4.57 28.74
N LEU A 372 -11.02 -3.99 29.60
CA LEU A 372 -10.24 -2.81 29.24
C LEU A 372 -9.20 -3.16 28.15
N PRO A 373 -9.07 -2.33 27.10
CA PRO A 373 -8.10 -2.58 26.04
C PRO A 373 -6.66 -2.32 26.53
N LYS A 374 -5.74 -3.18 26.12
CA LYS A 374 -4.29 -2.99 26.28
C LYS A 374 -3.53 -3.53 25.07
N ILE A 375 -2.39 -2.91 24.78
CA ILE A 375 -1.36 -3.51 23.95
C ILE A 375 -0.65 -4.58 24.79
N GLU A 376 -0.47 -5.77 24.23
CA GLU A 376 0.25 -6.84 24.93
C GLU A 376 1.76 -6.55 24.99
N THR A 377 2.44 -7.13 25.97
CA THR A 377 3.87 -6.89 26.19
C THR A 377 4.68 -8.16 26.09
N LEU A 378 5.94 -8.02 25.67
CA LEU A 378 6.94 -9.07 25.75
C LEU A 378 7.30 -9.38 27.22
N PRO A 379 7.98 -10.51 27.50
CA PRO A 379 8.39 -10.87 28.86
C PRO A 379 9.29 -9.83 29.56
N ASN A 380 9.96 -8.96 28.79
CA ASN A 380 10.77 -7.86 29.30
C ASN A 380 9.96 -6.58 29.61
N GLY A 381 8.66 -6.57 29.35
CA GLY A 381 7.76 -5.44 29.58
C GLY A 381 7.57 -4.50 28.38
N ASP A 382 8.30 -4.69 27.28
CA ASP A 382 8.15 -3.83 26.10
C ASP A 382 6.82 -4.11 25.38
N PRO A 383 6.11 -3.09 24.88
CA PRO A 383 4.88 -3.30 24.12
C PRO A 383 5.17 -4.02 22.81
N ILE A 384 4.30 -4.97 22.45
CA ILE A 384 4.29 -5.60 21.14
C ILE A 384 3.63 -4.64 20.15
N PHE A 385 4.38 -3.62 19.74
CA PHE A 385 4.03 -2.69 18.67
C PHE A 385 5.32 -2.29 17.94
N LYS A 386 5.47 -2.72 16.70
CA LYS A 386 6.67 -2.51 15.91
C LYS A 386 6.37 -2.10 14.48
N PHE A 387 7.16 -1.20 13.95
CA PHE A 387 7.21 -0.93 12.52
C PHE A 387 8.18 -1.89 11.83
N ILE A 388 7.75 -2.46 10.70
CA ILE A 388 8.54 -3.25 9.77
C ILE A 388 8.58 -2.50 8.43
N GLY A 389 9.66 -1.76 8.18
CA GLY A 389 9.90 -1.07 6.93
C GLY A 389 10.41 -1.99 5.82
N ASN A 390 10.46 -1.48 4.59
CA ASN A 390 10.79 -2.25 3.40
C ASN A 390 12.30 -2.58 3.22
N VAL A 391 13.16 -2.15 4.15
CA VAL A 391 14.61 -2.41 4.10
C VAL A 391 15.05 -3.33 5.23
N SER A 392 14.82 -2.91 6.47
CA SER A 392 15.16 -3.68 7.69
C SER A 392 14.38 -3.13 8.87
N ASN A 393 13.97 -3.99 9.82
CA ASN A 393 13.26 -3.63 11.07
C ASN A 393 12.43 -2.34 10.94
N ASN A 394 12.80 -1.28 11.65
CA ASN A 394 12.06 -0.02 11.69
C ASN A 394 12.41 0.96 10.55
N THR A 395 13.03 0.53 9.46
CA THR A 395 13.61 1.39 8.43
C THR A 395 13.00 1.15 7.06
N SER A 396 12.53 2.24 6.44
CA SER A 396 11.94 2.29 5.10
C SER A 396 12.70 3.27 4.22
N VAL A 397 12.73 3.02 2.90
CA VAL A 397 13.09 4.06 1.92
C VAL A 397 11.94 5.07 1.84
N ILE A 398 12.27 6.33 1.57
CA ILE A 398 11.29 7.39 1.32
C ILE A 398 10.20 6.93 0.34
N ASN A 399 8.94 7.25 0.65
CA ASN A 399 7.76 6.95 -0.17
C ASN A 399 7.47 5.44 -0.40
N LYS A 400 8.04 4.54 0.42
CA LYS A 400 7.76 3.10 0.34
C LYS A 400 6.95 2.56 1.52
N GLY A 401 7.13 3.14 2.71
CA GLY A 401 6.40 2.76 3.92
C GLY A 401 6.72 1.37 4.44
N GLY A 402 5.73 0.71 5.01
CA GLY A 402 5.89 -0.59 5.66
C GLY A 402 4.68 -0.97 6.50
N ASN A 403 4.88 -1.91 7.41
CA ASN A 403 3.81 -2.53 8.17
C ASN A 403 4.02 -2.34 9.66
N PHE A 404 3.01 -1.81 10.36
CA PHE A 404 2.96 -1.89 11.80
C PHE A 404 2.37 -3.24 12.22
N ILE A 405 3.01 -3.91 13.16
CA ILE A 405 2.55 -5.17 13.73
C ILE A 405 2.36 -5.01 15.23
N PHE A 406 1.21 -5.46 15.75
CA PHE A 406 0.91 -5.39 17.18
C PHE A 406 0.03 -6.53 17.68
N ASP A 407 0.09 -6.74 19.00
CA ASP A 407 -0.76 -7.67 19.75
C ASP A 407 -1.59 -6.89 20.78
N THR A 408 -2.82 -7.35 21.02
CA THR A 408 -3.80 -6.73 21.93
C THR A 408 -4.63 -7.80 22.62
N ASN A 409 -5.21 -7.49 23.78
CA ASN A 409 -6.07 -8.43 24.51
C ASN A 409 -7.52 -8.49 24.00
N VAL A 410 -7.92 -7.56 23.13
CA VAL A 410 -9.31 -7.42 22.68
C VAL A 410 -9.39 -7.23 21.18
N LEU A 411 -10.47 -7.73 20.58
CA LEU A 411 -10.95 -7.25 19.30
C LEU A 411 -11.58 -5.87 19.50
N GLY A 412 -11.62 -5.05 18.46
CA GLY A 412 -12.05 -3.65 18.56
C GLY A 412 -11.55 -2.84 17.38
N SER A 413 -11.23 -1.57 17.60
CA SER A 413 -10.56 -0.73 16.61
C SER A 413 -9.19 -0.26 17.10
N TYR A 414 -8.37 0.21 16.18
CA TYR A 414 -7.07 0.80 16.50
C TYR A 414 -6.90 2.13 15.78
N GLU A 415 -6.06 2.99 16.35
CA GLU A 415 -5.54 4.18 15.70
C GLU A 415 -4.03 4.21 15.86
N ILE A 416 -3.33 4.40 14.74
CA ILE A 416 -1.89 4.62 14.70
C ILE A 416 -1.64 6.02 14.15
N ILE A 417 -0.93 6.85 14.91
CA ILE A 417 -0.47 8.18 14.46
C ILE A 417 1.04 8.16 14.32
N ILE A 418 1.52 8.38 13.11
CA ILE A 418 2.94 8.57 12.80
C ILE A 418 3.22 10.07 12.88
N SER A 419 3.96 10.47 13.90
CA SER A 419 4.28 11.87 14.16
C SER A 419 5.59 12.27 13.47
N LYS A 420 5.52 13.34 12.66
CA LYS A 420 6.72 13.87 11.97
C LYS A 420 7.69 14.58 12.90
N ASP A 421 7.20 15.20 13.96
CA ASP A 421 8.06 15.85 14.97
C ASP A 421 8.36 14.94 16.18
N GLY A 422 7.69 13.78 16.26
CA GLY A 422 7.86 12.79 17.31
C GLY A 422 7.23 13.17 18.66
N ILE A 423 6.54 14.31 18.73
CA ILE A 423 6.00 14.90 19.97
C ILE A 423 4.49 15.12 19.86
N ASN A 424 4.03 15.69 18.74
CA ASN A 424 2.63 15.98 18.50
C ASN A 424 1.97 14.83 17.73
N PHE A 425 1.02 14.16 18.37
CA PHE A 425 0.25 13.03 17.83
C PHE A 425 -1.18 13.42 17.46
N ASP A 426 -1.44 14.69 17.17
CA ASP A 426 -2.74 15.12 16.62
C ASP A 426 -3.00 14.42 15.27
N PRO A 427 -4.08 13.63 15.14
CA PRO A 427 -4.42 12.93 13.90
C PRO A 427 -4.77 13.88 12.75
N ASN A 428 -5.23 15.11 13.04
CA ASN A 428 -5.61 16.08 12.02
C ASN A 428 -4.43 16.90 11.48
N LYS A 429 -3.24 16.76 12.07
CA LYS A 429 -2.06 17.50 11.64
C LYS A 429 -1.65 17.06 10.22
N PRO A 430 -1.54 17.97 9.24
CA PRO A 430 -1.27 17.63 7.84
C PRO A 430 0.04 16.87 7.63
N GLU A 431 1.04 17.11 8.48
CA GLU A 431 2.34 16.48 8.40
C GLU A 431 2.46 15.13 9.15
N ASN A 432 1.47 14.78 9.97
CA ASN A 432 1.37 13.46 10.59
C ASN A 432 0.72 12.47 9.61
N ARG A 433 0.69 11.19 9.98
CA ARG A 433 -0.13 10.19 9.29
C ARG A 433 -1.03 9.45 10.27
N GLN A 434 -2.32 9.45 10.00
CA GLN A 434 -3.29 8.62 10.70
C GLN A 434 -3.58 7.33 9.93
N LEU A 435 -3.59 6.21 10.65
CA LEU A 435 -4.09 4.92 10.18
C LEU A 435 -5.14 4.44 11.18
N ARG A 436 -6.31 4.04 10.69
CA ARG A 436 -7.39 3.45 11.50
C ARG A 436 -7.85 2.15 10.88
N GLY A 437 -8.37 1.26 11.71
CA GLY A 437 -8.93 0.00 11.24
C GLY A 437 -9.51 -0.84 12.38
N LEU A 438 -10.07 -1.98 12.01
CA LEU A 438 -10.56 -2.97 12.95
C LEU A 438 -9.45 -3.97 13.30
N VAL A 439 -9.40 -4.36 14.57
CA VAL A 439 -8.60 -5.48 15.05
C VAL A 439 -9.38 -6.76 14.75
N THR A 440 -8.90 -7.56 13.80
CA THR A 440 -9.52 -8.83 13.40
C THR A 440 -8.83 -10.04 14.04
N THR A 441 -7.60 -9.88 14.50
CA THR A 441 -6.85 -10.85 15.30
C THR A 441 -6.18 -10.15 16.49
N THR A 442 -6.17 -10.80 17.65
CA THR A 442 -5.49 -10.29 18.85
C THR A 442 -3.98 -10.47 18.82
N THR A 443 -3.47 -11.31 17.91
CA THR A 443 -2.03 -11.58 17.73
C THR A 443 -1.62 -11.39 16.28
N GLY A 444 -0.51 -10.70 16.06
CA GLY A 444 0.06 -10.40 14.75
C GLY A 444 -0.78 -9.47 13.89
N GLN A 445 -1.64 -8.63 14.49
CA GLN A 445 -2.46 -7.67 13.72
C GLN A 445 -1.53 -6.74 12.95
N THR A 446 -1.86 -6.51 11.67
CA THR A 446 -1.04 -5.69 10.78
C THR A 446 -1.80 -4.45 10.31
N ALA A 447 -1.11 -3.31 10.25
CA ALA A 447 -1.59 -2.07 9.65
C ALA A 447 -0.56 -1.53 8.65
N ASN A 448 -0.96 -1.37 7.40
CA ASN A 448 -0.06 -0.96 6.32
C ASN A 448 0.05 0.57 6.25
N TRP A 449 1.26 1.05 5.98
CA TRP A 449 1.57 2.45 5.72
C TRP A 449 2.30 2.58 4.39
N ASP A 450 1.94 3.58 3.59
CA ASP A 450 2.49 3.85 2.26
C ASP A 450 3.72 4.79 2.27
N GLY A 451 4.16 5.23 3.44
CA GLY A 451 5.30 6.14 3.59
C GLY A 451 4.94 7.61 3.44
N LYS A 452 3.64 7.97 3.41
CA LYS A 452 3.17 9.35 3.21
C LYS A 452 2.46 9.92 4.46
N ASP A 453 2.40 11.24 4.53
CA ASP A 453 1.63 12.00 5.51
C ASP A 453 0.14 12.12 5.12
N ASN A 454 -0.65 12.78 5.96
CA ASN A 454 -2.08 13.03 5.75
C ASN A 454 -2.35 13.89 4.50
N SER A 455 -1.37 14.69 4.08
CA SER A 455 -1.42 15.51 2.87
C SER A 455 -1.02 14.74 1.60
N GLY A 456 -0.58 13.48 1.75
CA GLY A 456 -0.10 12.64 0.64
C GLY A 456 1.35 12.91 0.23
N ASN A 457 2.10 13.70 1.00
CA ASN A 457 3.52 13.92 0.75
C ASN A 457 4.35 12.79 1.39
N PRO A 458 5.47 12.36 0.76
CA PRO A 458 6.38 11.42 1.39
C PRO A 458 6.90 11.94 2.73
N PHE A 459 6.99 11.08 3.74
CA PHE A 459 7.74 11.41 4.94
C PHE A 459 9.20 11.71 4.57
N PRO A 460 9.79 12.81 5.06
CA PRO A 460 11.18 13.15 4.75
C PRO A 460 12.16 12.09 5.25
N VAL A 461 13.36 12.09 4.67
CA VAL A 461 14.49 11.33 5.20
C VAL A 461 14.81 11.84 6.61
N GLY A 462 14.89 10.92 7.55
CA GLY A 462 15.10 11.20 8.96
C GLY A 462 15.04 9.93 9.82
N THR A 463 15.55 10.01 11.03
CA THR A 463 15.54 8.91 12.00
C THR A 463 14.67 9.26 13.21
N ASP A 464 14.25 8.24 13.94
CA ASP A 464 13.51 8.35 15.21
C ASP A 464 12.18 9.10 15.14
N TYR A 465 11.52 9.11 13.98
CA TYR A 465 10.09 9.40 13.94
C TYR A 465 9.35 8.45 14.88
N LYS A 466 8.30 8.95 15.54
CA LYS A 466 7.53 8.16 16.50
C LYS A 466 6.17 7.84 15.91
N ALA A 467 5.83 6.56 15.90
CA ALA A 467 4.45 6.12 15.76
C ALA A 467 3.87 5.85 17.14
N GLN A 468 2.65 6.29 17.37
CA GLN A 468 1.84 5.98 18.56
C GLN A 468 0.69 5.09 18.14
N ILE A 469 0.40 4.05 18.91
CA ILE A 469 -0.82 3.24 18.77
C ILE A 469 -1.69 3.34 20.01
N VAL A 470 -3.00 3.38 19.79
CA VAL A 470 -4.04 3.19 20.82
C VAL A 470 -5.04 2.15 20.31
N ILE A 471 -5.38 1.18 21.17
CA ILE A 471 -6.51 0.25 20.93
C ILE A 471 -7.75 0.85 21.56
N ARG A 472 -8.87 0.78 20.85
CA ARG A 472 -10.16 1.27 21.31
C ARG A 472 -11.11 0.09 21.49
N ASN A 473 -11.79 0.08 22.62
CA ASN A 473 -12.82 -0.90 22.94
C ASN A 473 -14.00 -0.21 23.64
N GLY A 474 -15.12 -0.92 23.79
CA GLY A 474 -16.37 -0.33 24.26
C GLY A 474 -16.85 0.79 23.33
N GLU A 475 -16.46 0.70 22.06
CA GLU A 475 -16.78 1.68 21.06
C GLU A 475 -18.29 1.66 20.82
N TYR A 476 -18.92 2.80 21.11
CA TYR A 476 -20.35 3.00 21.00
C TYR A 476 -20.59 4.20 20.09
N HIS A 477 -20.96 3.89 18.86
CA HIS A 477 -21.50 4.86 17.91
C HIS A 477 -23.01 4.92 18.05
N PHE A 478 -23.55 6.14 17.95
CA PHE A 478 -24.98 6.42 17.95
C PHE A 478 -25.36 7.14 16.65
N PRO A 479 -25.71 6.37 15.61
CA PRO A 479 -26.25 6.92 14.38
C PRO A 479 -27.55 7.71 14.64
N LEU A 480 -27.53 9.00 14.32
CA LEU A 480 -28.67 9.90 14.37
C LEU A 480 -29.33 9.92 12.99
N ILE A 481 -30.43 9.20 12.87
CA ILE A 481 -31.19 9.05 11.62
C ILE A 481 -32.46 9.88 11.72
N ASP A 482 -32.71 10.75 10.73
CA ASP A 482 -33.89 11.62 10.68
C ASP A 482 -34.08 12.41 11.98
N ALA A 483 -32.97 13.00 12.43
CA ALA A 483 -32.89 13.83 13.62
C ALA A 483 -32.52 15.26 13.21
N GLU A 484 -33.54 16.02 12.85
CA GLU A 484 -33.46 17.31 12.16
C GLU A 484 -32.67 18.36 12.93
N ASN A 485 -32.92 18.45 14.24
CA ASN A 485 -32.35 19.46 15.11
C ASN A 485 -31.91 18.87 16.45
N SER A 486 -30.83 19.43 17.01
CA SER A 486 -30.38 19.17 18.37
C SER A 486 -29.92 20.48 18.99
N THR A 487 -30.85 21.29 19.47
CA THR A 487 -30.54 22.66 19.95
C THR A 487 -29.82 22.67 21.30
N LEU A 488 -29.83 21.56 22.03
CA LEU A 488 -29.11 21.36 23.29
C LEU A 488 -27.86 20.47 23.15
N GLY A 489 -27.50 20.07 21.92
CA GLY A 489 -26.29 19.26 21.66
C GLY A 489 -26.39 17.78 22.01
N GLY A 490 -27.62 17.26 22.17
CA GLY A 490 -27.87 15.84 22.37
C GLY A 490 -27.58 14.98 21.12
N PRO A 491 -27.46 13.65 21.30
CA PRO A 491 -27.58 12.92 22.55
C PRO A 491 -26.34 13.03 23.43
N SER A 492 -26.51 12.79 24.72
CA SER A 492 -25.42 12.70 25.70
C SER A 492 -25.18 11.26 26.14
N PHE A 493 -23.94 10.92 26.47
CA PHE A 493 -23.55 9.59 26.95
C PHE A 493 -22.85 9.67 28.31
N THR A 494 -23.09 8.69 29.17
CA THR A 494 -22.34 8.53 30.42
C THR A 494 -21.98 7.07 30.64
N LEU A 495 -20.68 6.77 30.67
CA LEU A 495 -20.15 5.44 30.99
C LEU A 495 -20.39 5.11 32.48
N LEU A 496 -20.98 3.94 32.73
CA LEU A 496 -21.50 3.55 34.05
C LEU A 496 -20.65 2.52 34.80
N ASN A 497 -19.84 1.70 34.12
CA ASN A 497 -19.18 0.53 34.72
C ASN A 497 -17.68 0.41 34.51
N ALA A 498 -17.04 1.49 34.06
CA ALA A 498 -15.59 1.58 33.92
C ALA A 498 -15.11 3.03 34.07
N ILE A 499 -13.80 3.20 34.16
CA ILE A 499 -13.14 4.51 34.10
C ILE A 499 -12.64 4.69 32.67
N ASN A 500 -13.08 5.76 32.00
CA ASN A 500 -12.52 6.20 30.75
C ASN A 500 -11.42 7.24 31.03
N SER A 501 -10.20 7.02 30.53
CA SER A 501 -9.09 7.98 30.67
C SER A 501 -9.35 9.31 29.95
N LEU A 502 -10.25 9.33 28.95
CA LEU A 502 -10.71 10.56 28.30
C LEU A 502 -11.78 11.28 29.14
N GLY A 503 -12.49 10.54 29.99
CA GLY A 503 -13.63 11.01 30.78
C GLY A 503 -14.93 10.28 30.43
N ASN A 504 -15.74 9.97 31.44
CA ASN A 504 -16.92 9.11 31.27
C ASN A 504 -18.08 9.76 30.48
N LYS A 505 -17.99 11.04 30.14
CA LYS A 505 -18.99 11.79 29.36
C LYS A 505 -18.45 12.29 28.02
N VAL A 506 -17.25 11.87 27.66
CA VAL A 506 -16.60 12.30 26.43
C VAL A 506 -17.19 11.57 25.23
N GLY A 507 -17.42 12.33 24.18
CA GLY A 507 -17.78 11.83 22.86
C GLY A 507 -16.98 12.53 21.77
N PHE A 508 -17.17 12.07 20.55
CA PHE A 508 -16.51 12.54 19.35
C PHE A 508 -17.51 12.64 18.23
N TYR A 509 -17.25 13.57 17.31
CA TYR A 509 -18.00 13.74 16.07
C TYR A 509 -17.10 14.37 15.00
N ASP A 510 -17.42 14.13 13.75
CA ASP A 510 -16.80 14.80 12.62
C ASP A 510 -17.83 15.06 11.52
N ASP A 511 -18.36 16.29 11.53
CA ASP A 511 -19.43 16.73 10.63
C ASP A 511 -18.87 17.31 9.32
N ARG A 512 -17.57 17.15 9.07
CA ARG A 512 -16.90 17.64 7.86
C ARG A 512 -17.10 16.67 6.70
N GLY A 513 -17.07 17.21 5.49
CA GLY A 513 -16.92 16.44 4.28
C GLY A 513 -15.57 15.72 4.23
N TYR A 514 -15.53 14.64 3.46
CA TYR A 514 -14.42 13.70 3.38
C TYR A 514 -14.32 13.10 1.98
N LYS A 515 -13.27 12.31 1.76
CA LYS A 515 -13.08 11.53 0.54
C LYS A 515 -13.11 10.05 0.91
N THR A 516 -14.00 9.29 0.29
CA THR A 516 -14.14 7.85 0.52
C THR A 516 -12.93 7.08 -0.01
N LEU A 517 -12.77 5.82 0.42
CA LEU A 517 -11.74 4.91 -0.09
C LEU A 517 -11.83 4.69 -1.61
N SER A 518 -13.03 4.73 -2.19
CA SER A 518 -13.27 4.70 -3.65
C SER A 518 -12.87 6.00 -4.37
N GLY A 519 -12.46 7.02 -3.63
CA GLY A 519 -11.97 8.29 -4.14
C GLY A 519 -13.05 9.34 -4.44
N VAL A 520 -14.28 9.13 -3.95
CA VAL A 520 -15.40 10.05 -4.14
C VAL A 520 -15.47 11.06 -2.99
N ASN A 521 -15.60 12.35 -3.31
CA ASN A 521 -15.81 13.38 -2.30
C ASN A 521 -17.28 13.39 -1.84
N VAL A 522 -17.50 13.33 -0.53
CA VAL A 522 -18.79 13.58 0.12
C VAL A 522 -18.72 14.96 0.76
N GLY A 523 -19.39 15.94 0.15
CA GLY A 523 -19.17 17.35 0.45
C GLY A 523 -17.78 17.83 0.03
N THR A 524 -17.29 18.89 0.66
CA THR A 524 -15.92 19.41 0.45
C THR A 524 -15.02 18.89 1.57
N PRO A 525 -13.97 18.09 1.28
CA PRO A 525 -13.08 17.57 2.30
C PRO A 525 -12.55 18.63 3.27
N GLY A 526 -12.73 18.39 4.58
CA GLY A 526 -12.27 19.28 5.65
C GLY A 526 -13.16 20.50 5.93
N GLN A 527 -14.23 20.71 5.16
CA GLN A 527 -15.26 21.73 5.44
C GLN A 527 -16.52 21.07 5.99
N VAL A 528 -17.28 21.75 6.83
CA VAL A 528 -18.56 21.22 7.35
C VAL A 528 -19.50 20.80 6.21
N LEU A 529 -20.22 19.70 6.38
CA LEU A 529 -21.23 19.25 5.42
C LEU A 529 -22.34 20.31 5.24
N CYS A 530 -23.03 20.23 4.11
CA CYS A 530 -24.09 21.18 3.78
C CYS A 530 -25.31 21.06 4.73
N GLY A 531 -25.97 22.19 5.00
CA GLY A 531 -27.18 22.28 5.82
C GLY A 531 -27.24 23.61 6.58
N ALA A 532 -28.44 24.02 6.99
CA ALA A 532 -28.62 25.23 7.78
C ALA A 532 -28.26 25.00 9.25
N ASN A 533 -27.53 25.96 9.85
CA ASN A 533 -27.11 25.95 11.25
C ASN A 533 -26.33 24.67 11.66
N PRO A 534 -25.21 24.35 10.98
CA PRO A 534 -24.36 23.23 11.35
C PRO A 534 -23.70 23.43 12.73
N PRO A 535 -23.22 22.35 13.37
CA PRO A 535 -22.32 22.42 14.52
C PRO A 535 -21.15 23.38 14.31
N ASN A 536 -20.80 24.11 15.36
CA ASN A 536 -19.59 24.94 15.42
C ASN A 536 -18.93 24.76 16.80
N PRO A 537 -17.76 24.09 16.88
CA PRO A 537 -16.93 23.62 15.76
C PRO A 537 -17.56 22.44 14.99
N ALA A 538 -17.15 22.26 13.73
CA ALA A 538 -17.62 21.18 12.83
C ALA A 538 -17.02 19.80 13.12
N LEU A 539 -16.09 19.72 14.07
CA LEU A 539 -15.53 18.48 14.60
C LEU A 539 -15.22 18.68 16.08
N SER A 540 -15.24 17.60 16.85
CA SER A 540 -14.67 17.58 18.20
C SER A 540 -13.14 17.62 18.19
N ASP A 541 -12.52 17.99 19.31
CA ASP A 541 -11.08 17.78 19.50
C ASP A 541 -10.75 16.30 19.31
N ALA A 542 -9.85 15.97 18.39
CA ALA A 542 -9.62 14.58 18.00
C ALA A 542 -8.83 13.77 19.05
N ILE A 543 -8.22 14.42 20.04
CA ILE A 543 -7.49 13.79 21.13
C ILE A 543 -8.38 13.65 22.36
N ASN A 544 -9.06 14.73 22.73
CA ASN A 544 -9.77 14.86 24.01
C ASN A 544 -11.30 14.75 23.87
N GLY A 545 -11.82 14.80 22.64
CA GLY A 545 -13.25 14.82 22.37
C GLY A 545 -13.95 16.07 22.91
N PHE A 546 -15.23 15.92 23.23
CA PHE A 546 -16.03 16.97 23.87
C PHE A 546 -16.94 16.38 24.96
N ASP A 547 -17.36 17.21 25.92
CA ASP A 547 -18.36 16.81 26.91
C ASP A 547 -19.75 16.76 26.26
N THR A 548 -20.27 15.54 26.11
CA THR A 548 -21.57 15.29 25.45
C THR A 548 -22.77 15.81 26.25
N THR A 549 -22.58 16.21 27.50
CA THR A 549 -23.65 16.84 28.31
C THR A 549 -23.76 18.36 28.10
N GLY A 550 -22.78 18.95 27.42
CA GLY A 550 -22.80 20.36 27.03
C GLY A 550 -23.49 20.62 25.70
N ILE A 551 -23.48 21.89 25.27
CA ILE A 551 -24.08 22.34 24.01
C ILE A 551 -23.10 22.38 22.83
N GLY A 552 -21.92 21.75 22.98
CA GLY A 552 -20.79 21.88 22.06
C GLY A 552 -21.06 21.41 20.63
N ARG A 553 -21.96 20.43 20.47
CA ARG A 553 -22.42 19.91 19.17
C ARG A 553 -23.89 20.24 18.89
N LYS A 554 -24.38 21.40 19.32
CA LYS A 554 -25.74 21.82 18.94
C LYS A 554 -25.83 22.06 17.43
N TYR A 555 -26.96 21.72 16.83
CA TYR A 555 -27.22 21.96 15.41
C TYR A 555 -28.69 22.16 15.11
N GLY A 556 -28.94 22.66 13.89
CA GLY A 556 -30.27 22.93 13.39
C GLY A 556 -30.83 24.23 13.94
N SER A 557 -32.11 24.45 13.66
CA SER A 557 -32.83 25.67 14.01
C SER A 557 -33.75 25.44 15.21
N ASN A 558 -34.51 26.47 15.60
CA ASN A 558 -35.61 26.26 16.55
C ASN A 558 -36.60 25.21 15.99
N PRO A 559 -37.20 24.39 16.87
CA PRO A 559 -38.07 23.28 16.45
C PRO A 559 -39.16 23.74 15.46
N GLY A 560 -39.34 23.02 14.36
CA GLY A 560 -40.44 23.23 13.39
C GLY A 560 -40.13 24.03 12.11
N SER A 561 -38.89 24.47 11.87
CA SER A 561 -38.50 25.16 10.61
C SER A 561 -37.92 24.24 9.53
N ASN A 562 -38.20 22.93 9.59
CA ASN A 562 -37.62 21.90 8.73
C ASN A 562 -38.27 21.90 7.32
N THR A 563 -37.46 21.92 6.25
CA THR A 563 -37.91 21.76 4.85
C THR A 563 -37.69 20.36 4.28
N ASN A 564 -37.09 19.46 5.06
CA ASN A 564 -36.74 18.07 4.77
C ASN A 564 -36.00 17.92 3.43
N THR A 565 -35.14 18.90 3.13
CA THR A 565 -34.46 19.00 1.84
C THR A 565 -32.95 18.88 2.05
N SER A 566 -32.31 18.01 1.26
CA SER A 566 -30.87 17.83 1.31
C SER A 566 -30.13 19.15 1.09
N CYS A 567 -29.14 19.43 1.96
CA CYS A 567 -28.28 20.62 1.96
C CYS A 567 -28.96 21.98 2.18
N THR A 568 -30.26 22.14 1.94
CA THR A 568 -30.97 23.43 2.07
C THR A 568 -31.90 23.49 3.28
N GLY A 569 -32.20 22.35 3.90
CA GLY A 569 -32.94 22.27 5.16
C GLY A 569 -32.05 22.36 6.40
N SER A 570 -32.57 21.96 7.56
CA SER A 570 -31.83 21.92 8.82
C SER A 570 -30.60 21.02 8.72
N PHE A 571 -29.61 21.22 9.58
CA PHE A 571 -28.38 20.45 9.49
C PHE A 571 -28.61 18.94 9.60
N GLY A 572 -29.55 18.41 10.39
CA GLY A 572 -29.81 16.97 10.41
C GLY A 572 -30.45 16.40 9.13
N ASP A 573 -31.01 17.26 8.26
CA ASP A 573 -31.82 16.80 7.13
C ASP A 573 -30.99 16.03 6.12
N ALA A 574 -31.59 14.93 5.63
CA ALA A 574 -31.02 14.04 4.62
C ALA A 574 -29.61 13.53 4.95
N LYS A 575 -29.27 13.48 6.24
CA LYS A 575 -28.01 12.97 6.75
C LYS A 575 -28.25 11.94 7.84
N GLY A 576 -27.37 10.94 7.86
CA GLY A 576 -27.18 10.11 9.04
C GLY A 576 -26.01 10.70 9.79
N LEU A 577 -26.26 11.43 10.87
CA LEU A 577 -25.17 11.98 11.67
C LEU A 577 -24.60 10.89 12.57
N ASP A 578 -23.33 11.02 12.95
CA ASP A 578 -22.69 10.10 13.88
C ASP A 578 -22.15 10.84 15.10
N ILE A 579 -22.22 10.19 16.25
CA ILE A 579 -21.56 10.60 17.48
C ILE A 579 -21.15 9.34 18.20
N TRP A 580 -19.91 9.31 18.69
CA TRP A 580 -19.38 8.09 19.28
C TRP A 580 -18.52 8.35 20.51
N THR A 581 -18.29 7.30 21.26
CA THR A 581 -17.37 7.26 22.40
C THR A 581 -16.65 5.92 22.42
N TYR A 582 -15.51 5.85 23.08
CA TYR A 582 -14.73 4.63 23.24
C TYR A 582 -13.83 4.75 24.48
N ILE A 583 -13.31 3.62 24.93
CA ILE A 583 -12.28 3.54 25.96
C ILE A 583 -10.95 3.23 25.26
N PRO A 584 -9.94 4.11 25.35
CA PRO A 584 -8.63 3.85 24.78
C PRO A 584 -7.76 2.99 25.73
N SER A 585 -6.84 2.24 25.16
CA SER A 585 -5.72 1.65 25.88
C SER A 585 -4.73 2.74 26.31
N GLN A 586 -3.80 2.38 27.19
CA GLN A 586 -2.56 3.14 27.27
C GLN A 586 -1.87 3.13 25.90
N ALA A 587 -1.32 4.28 25.51
CA ALA A 587 -0.60 4.42 24.24
C ALA A 587 0.73 3.64 24.27
N ALA A 588 1.05 2.98 23.17
CA ALA A 588 2.36 2.38 22.93
C ALA A 588 3.07 3.06 21.75
N PHE A 589 4.40 2.94 21.66
CA PHE A 589 5.20 3.66 20.68
C PHE A 589 6.16 2.76 19.93
N SER A 590 6.39 3.06 18.66
CA SER A 590 7.42 2.44 17.82
C SER A 590 8.23 3.53 17.11
N ASN A 591 9.52 3.28 16.89
CA ASN A 591 10.34 4.15 16.05
C ASN A 591 10.10 3.84 14.57
N VAL A 592 10.30 4.84 13.72
CA VAL A 592 10.27 4.77 12.26
C VAL A 592 11.46 5.57 11.73
N ASN A 593 12.24 4.96 10.84
CA ASN A 593 13.35 5.58 10.16
C ASN A 593 13.06 5.63 8.65
N ILE A 594 13.31 6.77 8.03
CA ILE A 594 13.19 6.98 6.60
C ILE A 594 14.56 7.32 6.03
N ILE A 595 15.02 6.52 5.08
CA ILE A 595 16.32 6.71 4.40
C ILE A 595 16.13 7.10 2.94
N ALA A 596 17.12 7.82 2.40
CA ALA A 596 17.19 8.09 0.97
C ALA A 596 17.44 6.78 0.20
N PRO A 597 16.95 6.65 -1.06
CA PRO A 597 17.35 5.54 -1.92
C PRO A 597 18.87 5.57 -2.14
N SER A 598 19.46 4.43 -2.48
CA SER A 598 20.90 4.34 -2.75
C SER A 598 21.19 4.37 -4.24
N THR A 599 22.09 5.26 -4.67
CA THR A 599 22.55 5.37 -6.05
C THR A 599 23.80 4.50 -6.26
N PRO A 600 23.73 3.41 -7.04
CA PRO A 600 24.90 2.59 -7.36
C PRO A 600 25.86 3.33 -8.32
N THR A 601 27.13 2.93 -8.31
CA THR A 601 28.16 3.39 -9.26
C THR A 601 28.56 2.27 -10.20
N ALA A 602 29.11 2.60 -11.38
CA ALA A 602 29.76 1.63 -12.28
C ALA A 602 31.16 2.09 -12.65
N GLU A 603 32.12 1.18 -12.58
CA GLU A 603 33.44 1.33 -13.20
C GLU A 603 33.53 0.41 -14.40
N LYS A 604 33.93 0.93 -15.57
CA LYS A 604 34.01 0.19 -16.82
C LYS A 604 35.43 0.19 -17.35
N THR A 605 35.95 -1.01 -17.61
CA THR A 605 37.27 -1.21 -18.20
C THR A 605 37.15 -2.03 -19.48
N VAL A 606 38.20 -1.97 -20.30
CA VAL A 606 38.27 -2.67 -21.58
C VAL A 606 39.62 -3.38 -21.72
N ALA A 607 39.60 -4.59 -22.29
CA ALA A 607 40.81 -5.32 -22.62
C ALA A 607 40.67 -6.02 -23.97
N ILE A 608 41.79 -6.18 -24.69
CA ILE A 608 41.86 -7.03 -25.89
C ILE A 608 41.91 -8.48 -25.41
N VAL A 609 40.97 -9.31 -25.86
CA VAL A 609 40.91 -10.75 -25.53
C VAL A 609 41.27 -11.65 -26.70
N GLU A 610 41.27 -11.10 -27.92
CA GLU A 610 41.69 -11.79 -29.14
C GLU A 610 42.36 -10.76 -30.06
N ASP A 611 43.68 -10.89 -30.24
CA ASP A 611 44.48 -10.19 -31.24
C ASP A 611 44.47 -11.04 -32.51
N ASN A 612 43.62 -10.68 -33.47
CA ASN A 612 43.34 -11.51 -34.64
C ASN A 612 44.41 -11.37 -35.72
N ASP A 613 45.10 -10.23 -35.78
CA ASP A 613 46.14 -9.96 -36.77
C ASP A 613 47.57 -10.18 -36.23
N LYS A 614 47.71 -10.46 -34.93
CA LYS A 614 48.98 -10.69 -34.22
C LYS A 614 49.89 -9.46 -34.24
N SER A 615 49.33 -8.27 -34.40
CA SER A 615 50.07 -7.03 -34.53
C SER A 615 50.82 -6.64 -33.25
N GLY A 616 50.40 -7.14 -32.09
CA GLY A 616 50.99 -6.79 -30.80
C GLY A 616 52.17 -7.67 -30.32
N GLY A 617 52.56 -8.70 -31.09
CA GLY A 617 53.67 -9.60 -30.72
C GLY A 617 53.33 -10.63 -29.64
N THR A 618 54.32 -11.12 -28.87
CA THR A 618 54.11 -12.11 -27.81
C THR A 618 53.53 -11.49 -26.54
N THR A 619 52.50 -12.13 -25.98
CA THR A 619 51.80 -11.84 -24.70
C THR A 619 52.66 -11.22 -23.59
N PRO A 620 52.13 -10.25 -22.79
CA PRO A 620 50.69 -10.04 -22.54
C PRO A 620 50.02 -8.94 -23.40
N LEU A 621 48.74 -9.14 -23.73
CA LEU A 621 47.87 -8.24 -24.50
C LEU A 621 47.62 -6.86 -23.84
N ALA A 622 47.99 -6.69 -22.56
CA ALA A 622 47.59 -5.55 -21.72
C ALA A 622 48.17 -4.18 -22.14
N ASN A 623 49.23 -4.15 -22.96
CA ASN A 623 49.84 -2.90 -23.45
C ASN A 623 49.67 -2.72 -24.96
N GLN A 624 48.78 -3.49 -25.59
CA GLN A 624 48.58 -3.46 -27.03
C GLN A 624 47.50 -2.44 -27.42
N THR A 625 47.65 -1.85 -28.60
CA THR A 625 46.64 -0.96 -29.18
C THR A 625 45.78 -1.79 -30.11
N ALA A 626 44.46 -1.79 -29.92
CA ALA A 626 43.57 -2.62 -30.71
C ALA A 626 43.58 -2.22 -32.18
N THR A 627 43.51 -3.19 -33.09
CA THR A 627 43.39 -2.96 -34.53
C THR A 627 42.03 -3.45 -35.03
N PRO A 628 41.63 -3.12 -36.28
CA PRO A 628 40.41 -3.66 -36.85
C PRO A 628 40.39 -5.18 -36.80
N GLY A 629 39.24 -5.78 -36.49
CA GLY A 629 39.09 -7.23 -36.36
C GLY A 629 39.38 -7.79 -34.98
N ASP A 630 40.02 -7.05 -34.07
CA ASP A 630 40.25 -7.52 -32.70
C ASP A 630 38.96 -7.64 -31.89
N THR A 631 38.96 -8.55 -30.92
CA THR A 631 37.86 -8.72 -29.97
C THR A 631 38.20 -8.03 -28.65
N LEU A 632 37.34 -7.10 -28.22
CA LEU A 632 37.44 -6.42 -26.92
C LEU A 632 36.44 -7.02 -25.92
N GLU A 633 36.86 -7.18 -24.67
CA GLU A 633 36.00 -7.51 -23.53
C GLU A 633 35.82 -6.28 -22.65
N TYR A 634 34.57 -5.87 -22.45
CA TYR A 634 34.23 -4.88 -21.44
C TYR A 634 33.98 -5.58 -20.11
N THR A 635 34.59 -5.08 -19.04
CA THR A 635 34.30 -5.51 -17.67
C THR A 635 33.70 -4.33 -16.91
N ILE A 636 32.50 -4.50 -16.36
CA ILE A 636 31.81 -3.45 -15.60
C ILE A 636 31.54 -3.92 -14.18
N ILE A 637 32.04 -3.17 -13.21
CA ILE A 637 31.81 -3.39 -11.78
C ILE A 637 30.73 -2.42 -11.33
N VAL A 638 29.55 -2.94 -10.99
CA VAL A 638 28.47 -2.17 -10.39
C VAL A 638 28.52 -2.32 -8.88
N LYS A 639 28.50 -1.21 -8.15
CA LYS A 639 28.65 -1.18 -6.70
C LYS A 639 27.59 -0.30 -6.05
N ASN A 640 26.89 -0.84 -5.06
CA ASN A 640 26.19 -0.03 -4.08
C ASN A 640 27.21 0.49 -3.04
N THR A 641 27.38 1.81 -2.99
CA THR A 641 28.35 2.45 -2.08
C THR A 641 27.74 2.77 -0.71
N SER A 642 26.42 2.71 -0.57
CA SER A 642 25.75 2.92 0.71
C SER A 642 25.98 1.74 1.65
N THR A 643 26.26 2.06 2.92
CA THR A 643 26.42 1.09 4.01
C THR A 643 25.15 0.89 4.81
N THR A 644 24.07 1.62 4.49
CA THR A 644 22.80 1.60 5.25
C THR A 644 21.57 1.38 4.37
N THR A 645 21.64 1.72 3.08
CA THR A 645 20.53 1.55 2.14
C THR A 645 20.90 0.60 0.99
N PRO A 646 20.19 -0.51 0.80
CA PRO A 646 20.30 -1.32 -0.41
C PRO A 646 19.84 -0.55 -1.66
N ALA A 647 20.50 -0.78 -2.80
CA ALA A 647 20.01 -0.32 -4.10
C ALA A 647 19.08 -1.41 -4.66
N THR A 648 17.86 -1.03 -5.07
CA THR A 648 16.84 -1.99 -5.53
C THR A 648 16.46 -1.76 -6.99
N THR A 649 15.90 -2.81 -7.62
CA THR A 649 15.58 -2.87 -9.06
C THR A 649 16.75 -2.45 -9.95
N VAL A 650 17.95 -2.93 -9.63
CA VAL A 650 19.17 -2.52 -10.32
C VAL A 650 19.22 -3.14 -11.72
N VAL A 651 19.32 -2.30 -12.75
CA VAL A 651 19.45 -2.70 -14.15
C VAL A 651 20.59 -1.91 -14.79
N LEU A 652 21.47 -2.59 -15.53
CA LEU A 652 22.50 -1.98 -16.35
C LEU A 652 22.16 -2.17 -17.82
N THR A 653 22.29 -1.12 -18.62
CA THR A 653 22.22 -1.15 -20.07
C THR A 653 23.50 -0.61 -20.68
N ASP A 654 23.89 -1.15 -21.82
CA ASP A 654 25.11 -0.75 -22.50
C ASP A 654 24.92 -0.88 -24.01
N ASN A 655 25.09 0.23 -24.72
CA ASN A 655 24.93 0.24 -26.17
C ASN A 655 26.19 -0.34 -26.83
N ILE A 656 26.01 -1.21 -27.82
CA ILE A 656 27.12 -1.67 -28.64
C ILE A 656 27.69 -0.47 -29.41
N PRO A 657 28.99 -0.15 -29.24
CA PRO A 657 29.59 1.03 -29.87
C PRO A 657 29.50 1.01 -31.39
N ALA A 658 29.45 2.20 -31.99
CA ALA A 658 29.60 2.34 -33.43
C ALA A 658 30.92 1.70 -33.92
N ASN A 659 30.90 1.15 -35.13
CA ASN A 659 32.02 0.45 -35.76
C ASN A 659 32.47 -0.83 -35.03
N THR A 660 31.59 -1.40 -34.21
CA THR A 660 31.80 -2.70 -33.56
C THR A 660 30.57 -3.58 -33.73
N THR A 661 30.76 -4.88 -33.54
CA THR A 661 29.70 -5.89 -33.59
C THR A 661 29.72 -6.69 -32.29
N TYR A 662 28.56 -6.92 -31.68
CA TYR A 662 28.45 -7.76 -30.49
C TYR A 662 28.90 -9.19 -30.80
N VAL A 663 29.61 -9.84 -29.87
CA VAL A 663 30.00 -11.25 -29.99
C VAL A 663 28.93 -12.11 -29.29
N PRO A 664 28.14 -12.91 -30.04
CA PRO A 664 27.09 -13.74 -29.45
C PRO A 664 27.60 -14.70 -28.37
N GLY A 665 26.78 -14.91 -27.34
CA GLY A 665 27.08 -15.79 -26.21
C GLY A 665 28.13 -15.24 -25.24
N SER A 666 28.44 -13.94 -25.31
CA SER A 666 29.46 -13.33 -24.46
C SER A 666 28.94 -12.70 -23.17
N LEU A 667 27.62 -12.62 -22.96
CA LEU A 667 27.06 -12.08 -21.72
C LEU A 667 27.45 -12.95 -20.52
N GLN A 668 28.00 -12.31 -19.49
CA GLN A 668 28.40 -13.01 -18.27
C GLN A 668 28.23 -12.12 -17.05
N ILE A 669 27.74 -12.71 -15.95
CA ILE A 669 27.93 -12.16 -14.61
C ILE A 669 29.11 -12.91 -13.99
N SER A 670 30.26 -12.26 -13.94
CA SER A 670 31.53 -12.89 -13.53
C SER A 670 31.73 -12.93 -12.01
N ALA A 671 31.10 -12.02 -11.26
CA ALA A 671 31.11 -12.01 -9.80
C ALA A 671 29.83 -11.37 -9.25
N GLY A 672 29.40 -11.80 -8.05
CA GLY A 672 28.16 -11.37 -7.41
C GLY A 672 27.02 -12.39 -7.58
N GLU A 673 25.81 -11.95 -7.25
CA GLU A 673 24.60 -12.76 -7.35
C GLU A 673 24.31 -13.20 -8.79
N ASN A 674 23.80 -14.42 -8.96
CA ASN A 674 23.52 -15.03 -10.26
C ASN A 674 24.76 -15.17 -11.17
N SER A 675 25.95 -15.37 -10.61
CA SER A 675 27.18 -15.55 -11.40
C SER A 675 27.11 -16.74 -12.37
N GLY A 676 27.76 -16.59 -13.51
CA GLY A 676 27.74 -17.54 -14.62
C GLY A 676 27.53 -16.86 -15.98
N ALA A 677 27.62 -17.68 -17.03
CA ALA A 677 27.25 -17.26 -18.38
C ALA A 677 25.74 -16.96 -18.44
N LYS A 678 25.37 -16.02 -19.31
CA LYS A 678 23.98 -15.64 -19.61
C LYS A 678 23.68 -15.85 -21.07
N THR A 679 22.41 -16.05 -21.38
CA THR A 679 21.93 -16.21 -22.75
C THR A 679 21.70 -14.84 -23.40
N ASP A 680 21.77 -14.78 -24.73
CA ASP A 680 21.47 -13.56 -25.48
C ASP A 680 19.96 -13.33 -25.67
N THR A 681 19.15 -14.35 -25.32
CA THR A 681 17.71 -14.37 -25.58
C THR A 681 17.01 -13.33 -24.71
N ASN A 682 15.94 -12.74 -25.26
CA ASN A 682 15.19 -11.74 -24.51
C ASN A 682 14.42 -12.38 -23.35
N ALA A 683 14.68 -11.90 -22.13
CA ALA A 683 13.88 -12.19 -20.94
C ALA A 683 13.70 -13.69 -20.62
N ASP A 684 14.72 -14.51 -20.87
CA ASP A 684 14.82 -15.88 -20.36
C ASP A 684 15.70 -15.96 -19.10
N ASP A 685 16.73 -15.12 -18.99
CA ASP A 685 17.57 -14.99 -17.80
C ASP A 685 17.93 -13.52 -17.43
N GLN A 686 18.90 -13.32 -16.54
CA GLN A 686 19.25 -11.98 -16.03
C GLN A 686 19.86 -11.04 -17.08
N ALA A 687 20.28 -11.52 -18.26
CA ALA A 687 20.80 -10.66 -19.31
C ALA A 687 20.14 -10.92 -20.67
N ASP A 688 20.15 -9.91 -21.54
CA ASP A 688 19.67 -10.05 -22.92
C ASP A 688 20.45 -9.12 -23.87
N TYR A 689 20.51 -9.51 -25.15
CA TYR A 689 20.99 -8.65 -26.23
C TYR A 689 19.83 -8.30 -27.19
N ASP A 690 19.53 -7.02 -27.30
CA ASP A 690 18.63 -6.49 -28.33
C ASP A 690 19.42 -6.17 -29.60
N GLY A 691 19.35 -7.06 -30.59
CA GLY A 691 20.01 -6.87 -31.89
C GLY A 691 19.47 -5.72 -32.73
N THR A 692 18.23 -5.27 -32.48
CA THR A 692 17.62 -4.15 -33.22
C THR A 692 18.08 -2.83 -32.62
N ALA A 693 18.02 -2.69 -31.30
CA ALA A 693 18.50 -1.50 -30.60
C ALA A 693 20.03 -1.47 -30.45
N LYS A 694 20.70 -2.62 -30.65
CA LYS A 694 22.12 -2.86 -30.38
C LYS A 694 22.49 -2.53 -28.92
N VAL A 695 21.77 -3.13 -27.97
CA VAL A 695 21.95 -2.88 -26.53
C VAL A 695 22.04 -4.20 -25.79
N VAL A 696 22.98 -4.31 -24.87
CA VAL A 696 22.97 -5.37 -23.85
C VAL A 696 22.32 -4.86 -22.57
N LYS A 697 21.55 -5.71 -21.91
CA LYS A 697 20.87 -5.39 -20.66
C LYS A 697 21.20 -6.45 -19.62
N PHE A 698 21.50 -6.03 -18.40
CA PHE A 698 21.73 -6.90 -17.25
C PHE A 698 20.84 -6.48 -16.08
N ARG A 699 20.18 -7.44 -15.44
CA ARG A 699 19.37 -7.27 -14.23
C ARG A 699 20.19 -7.83 -13.07
N LEU A 700 20.54 -6.96 -12.11
CA LEU A 700 21.63 -7.23 -11.16
C LEU A 700 21.13 -7.41 -9.73
N GLY A 701 21.88 -8.17 -8.94
CA GLY A 701 21.66 -8.34 -7.50
C GLY A 701 20.72 -9.49 -7.12
N LEU A 702 20.51 -9.64 -5.81
CA LEU A 702 19.70 -10.71 -5.23
C LEU A 702 18.25 -10.59 -5.70
N GLY A 703 17.65 -11.71 -6.10
CA GLY A 703 16.27 -11.76 -6.59
C GLY A 703 16.07 -11.23 -8.02
N ALA A 704 17.13 -10.83 -8.72
CA ALA A 704 17.07 -10.50 -10.14
C ALA A 704 16.64 -11.73 -10.98
N ASN A 705 15.80 -11.50 -11.99
CA ASN A 705 15.29 -12.55 -12.87
C ASN A 705 15.17 -12.04 -14.32
N ALA A 706 14.56 -12.84 -15.19
CA ALA A 706 14.26 -12.55 -16.60
C ALA A 706 13.74 -11.14 -16.91
N THR A 707 12.93 -10.55 -16.03
CA THR A 707 12.21 -9.30 -16.33
C THR A 707 12.45 -8.20 -15.31
N LYS A 708 12.93 -8.53 -14.10
CA LYS A 708 13.08 -7.58 -12.99
C LYS A 708 14.51 -7.51 -12.45
N GLY A 709 15.02 -6.30 -12.24
CA GLY A 709 16.25 -6.04 -11.49
C GLY A 709 16.13 -6.45 -10.02
N GLY A 710 17.23 -6.89 -9.43
CA GLY A 710 17.32 -7.34 -8.05
C GLY A 710 17.81 -6.26 -7.09
N THR A 711 18.39 -6.69 -5.97
CA THR A 711 18.91 -5.83 -4.91
C THR A 711 20.42 -5.99 -4.75
N LEU A 712 21.15 -4.88 -4.78
CA LEU A 712 22.53 -4.82 -4.28
C LEU A 712 22.47 -4.38 -2.81
N GLY A 713 23.00 -5.23 -1.93
CA GLY A 713 22.97 -5.03 -0.49
C GLY A 713 23.96 -3.97 -0.01
N ILE A 714 24.24 -4.00 1.29
CA ILE A 714 25.06 -2.99 1.99
C ILE A 714 26.36 -3.59 2.54
N THR A 715 26.54 -4.90 2.41
CA THR A 715 27.72 -5.60 2.91
C THR A 715 28.69 -5.88 1.77
N ALA A 716 29.96 -6.10 2.09
CA ALA A 716 30.95 -6.46 1.06
C ALA A 716 30.63 -7.75 0.30
N ALA A 717 29.77 -8.62 0.85
CA ALA A 717 29.37 -9.87 0.21
C ALA A 717 28.30 -9.68 -0.87
N ASP A 718 27.47 -8.64 -0.78
CA ASP A 718 26.26 -8.47 -1.59
C ASP A 718 26.08 -7.08 -2.22
N ASN A 719 27.00 -6.14 -1.97
CA ASN A 719 26.92 -4.77 -2.51
C ASN A 719 27.54 -4.60 -3.91
N THR A 720 28.10 -5.65 -4.50
CA THR A 720 28.82 -5.58 -5.78
C THR A 720 28.39 -6.66 -6.75
N THR A 721 28.44 -6.35 -8.04
CA THR A 721 28.27 -7.30 -9.14
C THR A 721 29.17 -6.91 -10.30
N THR A 722 29.85 -7.88 -10.90
CA THR A 722 30.76 -7.64 -12.04
C THR A 722 30.24 -8.36 -13.27
N ILE A 723 29.99 -7.62 -14.34
CA ILE A 723 29.52 -8.18 -15.62
C ILE A 723 30.58 -8.05 -16.70
N LYS A 724 30.46 -8.91 -17.71
CA LYS A 724 31.32 -8.92 -18.89
C LYS A 724 30.50 -9.15 -20.15
N PHE A 725 30.95 -8.55 -21.25
CA PHE A 725 30.50 -8.88 -22.60
C PHE A 725 31.59 -8.52 -23.60
N ARG A 726 31.52 -9.11 -24.80
CA ARG A 726 32.53 -8.93 -25.85
C ARG A 726 31.95 -8.28 -27.09
N ILE A 727 32.80 -7.50 -27.74
CA ILE A 727 32.54 -6.90 -29.04
C ILE A 727 33.74 -7.16 -29.96
N LYS A 728 33.49 -7.20 -31.27
CA LYS A 728 34.52 -7.26 -32.30
C LYS A 728 34.59 -5.91 -33.01
N ILE A 729 35.79 -5.37 -33.18
CA ILE A 729 35.98 -4.16 -34.00
C ILE A 729 35.74 -4.55 -35.46
N ASN A 730 34.92 -3.77 -36.17
CA ASN A 730 34.60 -4.06 -37.56
C ASN A 730 35.87 -4.03 -38.42
N ASP A 731 35.99 -4.98 -39.35
CA ASP A 731 37.10 -5.07 -40.29
C ASP A 731 36.53 -5.17 -41.72
N PRO A 732 36.68 -4.14 -42.57
CA PRO A 732 37.43 -2.90 -42.34
C PRO A 732 36.69 -1.87 -41.46
N ILE A 733 37.44 -0.91 -40.88
CA ILE A 733 36.86 0.27 -40.23
C ILE A 733 36.64 1.43 -41.22
N PRO A 734 35.60 2.27 -41.02
CA PRO A 734 35.40 3.48 -41.82
C PRO A 734 36.51 4.53 -41.69
N ALA A 735 36.50 5.48 -42.63
CA ALA A 735 37.39 6.63 -42.66
C ALA A 735 37.32 7.49 -41.40
N GLY A 736 38.48 7.87 -40.85
CA GLY A 736 38.58 8.80 -39.72
C GLY A 736 38.23 8.22 -38.34
N VAL A 737 37.90 6.94 -38.26
CA VAL A 737 37.65 6.25 -36.99
C VAL A 737 38.99 5.89 -36.34
N ILE A 738 39.32 6.58 -35.23
CA ILE A 738 40.58 6.40 -34.50
C ILE A 738 40.43 5.80 -33.09
N SER A 739 39.18 5.62 -32.63
CA SER A 739 38.88 5.05 -31.33
C SER A 739 37.48 4.47 -31.31
N VAL A 740 37.25 3.56 -30.36
CA VAL A 740 35.92 3.08 -29.98
C VAL A 740 35.62 3.64 -28.59
N SER A 741 34.49 4.30 -28.43
CA SER A 741 34.03 4.88 -27.16
C SER A 741 32.79 4.13 -26.69
N ASN A 742 32.75 3.71 -25.42
CA ASN A 742 31.61 2.99 -24.88
C ASN A 742 31.20 3.46 -23.47
N GLN A 743 29.89 3.59 -23.24
CA GLN A 743 29.30 4.09 -21.99
C GLN A 743 28.14 3.20 -21.56
N ALA A 744 28.24 2.62 -20.36
CA ALA A 744 27.11 1.93 -19.74
C ALA A 744 26.24 2.93 -18.95
N ILE A 745 24.98 2.56 -18.74
CA ILE A 745 24.00 3.29 -17.92
C ILE A 745 23.43 2.31 -16.88
N ILE A 746 23.37 2.74 -15.62
CA ILE A 746 22.73 2.02 -14.53
C ILE A 746 21.45 2.75 -14.12
N SER A 747 20.36 2.01 -13.97
CA SER A 747 19.12 2.48 -13.35
C SER A 747 18.84 1.72 -12.05
N SER A 748 18.18 2.39 -11.10
CA SER A 748 17.75 1.82 -9.81
C SER A 748 16.53 2.56 -9.27
N ASP A 749 15.75 1.91 -8.39
CA ASP A 749 14.50 2.47 -7.86
C ASP A 749 14.73 3.80 -7.14
N GLY A 750 13.95 4.83 -7.50
CA GLY A 750 13.97 6.14 -6.85
C GLY A 750 15.16 7.03 -7.18
N ASN A 751 16.06 6.62 -8.09
CA ASN A 751 17.22 7.40 -8.53
C ASN A 751 17.17 7.74 -10.01
N THR A 752 17.90 8.79 -10.40
CA THR A 752 18.21 9.06 -11.81
C THR A 752 19.28 8.10 -12.33
N ASP A 753 19.21 7.79 -13.62
CA ASP A 753 20.20 6.96 -14.29
C ASP A 753 21.62 7.51 -14.16
N VAL A 754 22.58 6.61 -13.93
CA VAL A 754 24.00 6.93 -13.73
C VAL A 754 24.83 6.32 -14.84
N LYS A 755 25.75 7.09 -15.43
CA LYS A 755 26.69 6.57 -16.42
C LYS A 755 27.88 5.89 -15.73
N SER A 756 28.44 4.87 -16.35
CA SER A 756 29.71 4.29 -15.90
C SER A 756 30.87 5.29 -15.94
N ASN A 757 31.96 5.00 -15.24
CA ASN A 757 33.19 5.76 -15.25
C ASN A 757 34.34 4.91 -15.82
N ASP A 758 35.25 5.49 -16.59
CA ASP A 758 36.54 4.86 -16.91
C ASP A 758 37.51 5.10 -15.74
N PRO A 759 37.93 4.07 -15.00
CA PRO A 759 38.86 4.26 -13.89
C PRO A 759 40.27 4.65 -14.36
N GLY A 760 40.58 4.60 -15.66
CA GLY A 760 41.87 5.02 -16.22
C GLY A 760 42.04 6.53 -16.39
N THR A 761 41.00 7.33 -16.18
CA THR A 761 40.97 8.80 -16.35
C THR A 761 40.65 9.48 -15.01
N GLU A 762 41.68 9.66 -14.16
CA GLU A 762 41.53 10.03 -12.74
C GLU A 762 40.76 11.34 -12.43
N ASP A 763 40.44 12.18 -13.43
CA ASP A 763 39.81 13.49 -13.24
C ASP A 763 38.46 13.71 -13.96
N LEU A 764 37.89 12.68 -14.61
CA LEU A 764 36.66 12.83 -15.42
C LEU A 764 35.55 11.88 -14.94
N PRO A 765 34.66 12.30 -14.02
CA PRO A 765 33.59 11.44 -13.54
C PRO A 765 32.56 11.14 -14.63
N ASN A 766 32.05 9.90 -14.65
CA ASN A 766 30.98 9.43 -15.54
C ASN A 766 31.33 9.55 -17.04
N ASP A 767 32.61 9.36 -17.37
CA ASP A 767 33.13 9.42 -18.73
C ASP A 767 33.09 8.04 -19.43
N PRO A 768 33.12 8.01 -20.78
CA PRO A 768 33.10 6.76 -21.52
C PRO A 768 34.48 6.10 -21.55
N THR A 769 34.50 4.78 -21.54
CA THR A 769 35.73 4.01 -21.76
C THR A 769 36.17 4.13 -23.22
N ILE A 770 37.37 4.65 -23.45
CA ILE A 770 37.91 4.90 -24.81
C ILE A 770 39.01 3.90 -25.14
N SER A 771 38.77 3.07 -26.16
CA SER A 771 39.78 2.20 -26.76
C SER A 771 40.38 2.88 -27.98
N LYS A 772 41.65 3.31 -27.91
CA LYS A 772 42.37 3.87 -29.07
C LYS A 772 42.69 2.75 -30.06
N LEU A 773 42.57 3.06 -31.35
CA LEU A 773 42.86 2.12 -32.42
C LEU A 773 44.24 2.38 -33.04
N GLY A 774 44.98 1.32 -33.33
CA GLY A 774 46.36 1.32 -33.81
C GLY A 774 46.50 1.42 -35.33
N PRO A 775 47.72 1.69 -35.83
CA PRO A 775 48.05 1.38 -37.22
C PRO A 775 48.04 -0.14 -37.43
N ARG A 776 47.68 -0.60 -38.64
CA ARG A 776 47.74 -2.02 -39.04
C ARG A 776 48.31 -2.10 -40.45
N LEU A 777 49.24 -3.03 -40.66
CA LEU A 777 49.82 -3.34 -41.96
C LEU A 777 49.52 -4.78 -42.34
N ARG A 778 48.92 -4.97 -43.51
CA ARG A 778 48.74 -6.26 -44.15
C ARG A 778 49.85 -6.47 -45.17
N LEU A 779 50.40 -7.69 -45.22
CA LEU A 779 51.45 -8.06 -46.15
C LEU A 779 51.02 -9.29 -46.95
N VAL A 780 51.29 -9.26 -48.27
CA VAL A 780 51.05 -10.38 -49.18
C VAL A 780 52.31 -10.59 -50.01
N LYS A 781 53.00 -11.72 -49.83
CA LYS A 781 54.21 -12.07 -50.60
C LYS A 781 53.87 -13.06 -51.71
N ARG A 782 54.35 -12.81 -52.93
CA ARG A 782 54.08 -13.64 -54.11
C ARG A 782 55.33 -13.81 -54.96
N VAL A 783 55.35 -14.90 -55.73
CA VAL A 783 56.27 -15.03 -56.86
C VAL A 783 55.58 -14.43 -58.09
N THR A 784 56.13 -13.35 -58.63
CA THR A 784 55.51 -12.59 -59.72
C THR A 784 56.16 -12.80 -61.07
N GLY A 785 57.38 -13.36 -61.10
CA GLY A 785 58.07 -13.62 -62.35
C GLY A 785 59.24 -14.60 -62.23
N ILE A 786 59.62 -15.17 -63.37
CA ILE A 786 60.80 -16.02 -63.53
C ILE A 786 61.61 -15.51 -64.72
N ARG A 787 62.91 -15.28 -64.53
CA ARG A 787 63.85 -15.05 -65.63
C ARG A 787 64.68 -16.32 -65.83
N LYS A 788 64.47 -17.00 -66.96
CA LYS A 788 65.24 -18.21 -67.29
C LYS A 788 66.72 -17.88 -67.46
N LYS A 789 67.60 -18.84 -67.17
CA LYS A 789 69.05 -18.70 -67.42
C LYS A 789 69.32 -18.13 -68.82
N ASN A 790 70.15 -17.08 -68.90
CA ASN A 790 70.51 -16.35 -70.12
C ASN A 790 69.37 -15.56 -70.82
N ALA A 791 68.16 -15.53 -70.26
CA ALA A 791 67.10 -14.67 -70.78
C ALA A 791 67.36 -13.21 -70.40
N THR A 792 67.07 -12.29 -71.33
CA THR A 792 67.19 -10.84 -71.08
C THR A 792 65.93 -10.25 -70.43
N THR A 793 64.80 -10.96 -70.51
CA THR A 793 63.50 -10.53 -69.98
C THR A 793 63.02 -11.47 -68.87
N THR A 794 62.30 -10.90 -67.90
CA THR A 794 61.58 -11.66 -66.87
C THR A 794 60.19 -12.00 -67.41
N THR A 795 59.74 -13.22 -67.15
CA THR A 795 58.44 -13.73 -67.59
C THR A 795 57.47 -13.73 -66.42
N ALA A 796 56.30 -13.09 -66.55
CA ALA A 796 55.25 -13.12 -65.52
C ALA A 796 54.70 -14.52 -65.28
N ILE A 797 54.15 -14.74 -64.08
CA ILE A 797 53.36 -15.93 -63.75
C ILE A 797 51.87 -15.56 -63.63
N ALA A 798 51.00 -16.16 -64.46
CA ALA A 798 49.56 -15.84 -64.51
C ALA A 798 48.76 -16.30 -63.29
N LEU A 799 49.15 -17.44 -62.70
CA LEU A 799 48.34 -18.13 -61.68
C LEU A 799 48.45 -17.51 -60.28
N TYR A 800 49.42 -16.62 -60.05
CA TYR A 800 49.61 -15.95 -58.75
C TYR A 800 49.05 -14.51 -58.74
N ASN A 801 48.24 -14.13 -59.72
CA ASN A 801 47.63 -12.80 -59.80
C ASN A 801 46.23 -12.72 -59.18
N ASN A 802 45.64 -13.85 -58.79
CA ASN A 802 44.36 -13.86 -58.10
C ASN A 802 44.58 -13.64 -56.60
N LEU A 803 44.13 -12.50 -56.08
CA LEU A 803 44.04 -12.28 -54.64
C LEU A 803 42.91 -13.11 -54.02
N ALA A 804 42.00 -13.71 -54.81
CA ALA A 804 41.03 -14.64 -54.27
C ALA A 804 41.72 -15.95 -53.85
N ASP A 805 41.86 -16.07 -52.53
CA ASP A 805 42.01 -17.25 -51.69
C ASP A 805 42.17 -18.61 -52.41
N SER A 806 43.34 -19.22 -52.24
CA SER A 806 43.55 -20.68 -52.37
C SER A 806 43.99 -21.32 -51.04
N GLU A 807 44.08 -20.52 -49.98
CA GLU A 807 44.52 -20.80 -48.61
C GLU A 807 43.37 -20.47 -47.64
N PRO A 808 42.42 -21.39 -47.41
CA PRO A 808 41.27 -21.16 -46.55
C PRO A 808 41.71 -20.65 -45.16
N GLY A 809 41.51 -19.36 -44.89
CA GLY A 809 41.91 -18.70 -43.63
C GLY A 809 42.99 -17.62 -43.73
N GLY A 810 43.50 -17.29 -44.93
CA GLY A 810 44.38 -16.15 -45.16
C GLY A 810 43.70 -14.80 -44.87
N ILE A 811 44.00 -14.18 -43.72
CA ILE A 811 43.35 -12.92 -43.33
C ILE A 811 43.84 -11.70 -44.12
N ASN A 812 45.04 -11.75 -44.72
CA ASN A 812 45.70 -10.59 -45.36
C ASN A 812 45.38 -10.43 -46.85
N ASP A 813 44.91 -11.48 -47.50
CA ASP A 813 44.55 -11.54 -48.93
C ASP A 813 43.06 -11.86 -49.15
N ASN A 814 42.21 -11.67 -48.13
CA ASN A 814 40.76 -11.86 -48.25
C ASN A 814 40.13 -10.83 -49.22
N PRO A 815 39.24 -11.24 -50.16
CA PRO A 815 38.55 -10.35 -51.10
C PRO A 815 37.70 -9.23 -50.45
N THR A 816 37.34 -9.33 -49.16
CA THR A 816 36.61 -8.27 -48.44
C THR A 816 37.52 -7.15 -47.92
N VAL A 817 38.84 -7.37 -47.93
CA VAL A 817 39.83 -6.33 -47.60
C VAL A 817 39.92 -5.39 -48.80
N ALA A 818 39.66 -4.10 -48.57
CA ALA A 818 39.63 -3.07 -49.61
C ALA A 818 41.03 -2.70 -50.14
N TRP A 819 41.78 -3.71 -50.60
CA TRP A 819 42.75 -3.55 -51.68
C TRP A 819 42.02 -2.79 -52.80
N THR A 820 42.26 -1.50 -52.92
CA THR A 820 41.25 -0.51 -53.37
C THR A 820 40.51 -0.85 -54.69
N PRO A 821 39.22 -0.49 -54.82
CA PRO A 821 38.35 -1.04 -55.86
C PRO A 821 38.21 -0.08 -57.06
N SER A 822 38.83 -0.42 -58.19
CA SER A 822 38.29 -0.01 -59.50
C SER A 822 38.81 -0.79 -60.71
N ALA A 823 39.85 -1.60 -60.58
CA ALA A 823 40.21 -2.60 -61.60
C ALA A 823 41.19 -3.60 -61.00
N GLU A 824 41.10 -4.87 -61.39
CA GLU A 824 42.06 -5.95 -61.09
C GLU A 824 43.49 -5.67 -61.61
N THR A 825 43.85 -4.42 -61.90
CA THR A 825 45.02 -4.03 -62.68
C THR A 825 46.15 -3.40 -61.87
N TYR A 826 45.98 -3.13 -60.57
CA TYR A 826 46.97 -2.34 -59.80
C TYR A 826 47.77 -3.12 -58.75
N LEU A 827 47.30 -4.31 -58.35
CA LEU A 827 48.12 -5.28 -57.61
C LEU A 827 48.90 -6.20 -58.55
N LEU A 828 48.78 -5.94 -59.85
CA LEU A 828 49.77 -6.33 -60.85
C LEU A 828 50.82 -5.24 -60.88
N GLY A 829 52.07 -5.56 -60.51
CA GLY A 829 53.18 -4.87 -61.17
C GLY A 829 53.05 -5.19 -62.65
N ALA A 830 52.39 -4.32 -63.42
CA ALA A 830 51.83 -4.62 -64.73
C ALA A 830 52.78 -5.46 -65.61
N ILE A 831 52.44 -6.72 -65.81
CA ILE A 831 52.89 -7.52 -66.95
C ILE A 831 51.60 -7.84 -67.70
N ALA A 832 51.51 -7.42 -68.97
CA ALA A 832 50.29 -7.56 -69.76
C ALA A 832 49.90 -9.04 -69.86
N THR A 833 48.60 -9.36 -69.97
CA THR A 833 48.12 -10.75 -70.16
C THR A 833 48.76 -11.45 -71.35
N GLU A 834 49.19 -10.69 -72.36
CA GLU A 834 49.92 -11.19 -73.53
C GLU A 834 51.38 -11.60 -73.24
N GLN A 835 51.95 -11.15 -72.12
CA GLN A 835 53.33 -11.41 -71.70
C GLN A 835 53.46 -12.61 -70.74
N ILE A 836 52.37 -13.36 -70.55
CA ILE A 836 52.29 -14.49 -69.63
C ILE A 836 52.25 -15.81 -70.41
N PRO A 837 53.28 -16.68 -70.31
CA PRO A 837 53.21 -18.01 -70.87
C PRO A 837 52.23 -18.86 -70.06
N THR A 838 51.45 -19.69 -70.76
CA THR A 838 50.54 -20.68 -70.16
C THR A 838 51.27 -21.77 -69.36
N SER A 839 52.60 -21.81 -69.41
CA SER A 839 53.44 -22.60 -68.52
C SER A 839 54.82 -21.93 -68.39
N PRO A 840 55.09 -21.13 -67.33
CA PRO A 840 56.42 -20.54 -67.11
C PRO A 840 57.49 -21.61 -66.81
N GLY A 841 57.08 -22.87 -66.65
CA GLY A 841 57.91 -24.00 -66.23
C GLY A 841 58.31 -23.90 -64.76
N ILE A 842 58.58 -25.04 -64.13
CA ILE A 842 59.14 -25.09 -62.77
C ILE A 842 60.49 -24.34 -62.78
N PRO A 843 60.80 -23.46 -61.81
CA PRO A 843 62.12 -22.86 -61.68
C PRO A 843 63.21 -23.93 -61.66
N ALA A 844 64.24 -23.76 -62.49
CA ALA A 844 65.40 -24.64 -62.55
C ALA A 844 66.64 -23.95 -61.93
N PRO A 845 67.69 -24.70 -61.58
CA PRO A 845 68.96 -24.09 -61.16
C PRO A 845 69.43 -23.03 -62.16
N GLN A 846 69.92 -21.90 -61.63
CA GLN A 846 70.31 -20.67 -62.35
C GLN A 846 69.16 -19.81 -62.90
N ASP A 847 67.90 -20.19 -62.76
CA ASP A 847 66.79 -19.27 -63.01
C ASP A 847 66.70 -18.24 -61.89
N GLU A 848 66.21 -17.04 -62.21
CA GLU A 848 65.92 -16.01 -61.22
C GLU A 848 64.43 -15.95 -60.94
N ILE A 849 64.08 -16.00 -59.67
CA ILE A 849 62.73 -15.89 -59.14
C ILE A 849 62.54 -14.47 -58.65
N GLU A 850 61.44 -13.84 -59.08
CA GLU A 850 61.04 -12.54 -58.60
C GLU A 850 60.01 -12.66 -57.51
N TYR A 851 60.35 -12.09 -56.35
CA TYR A 851 59.46 -11.96 -55.21
C TYR A 851 58.92 -10.54 -55.17
N THR A 852 57.60 -10.42 -55.03
CA THR A 852 56.92 -9.15 -54.76
C THR A 852 56.17 -9.26 -53.44
N ILE A 853 56.37 -8.31 -52.54
CA ILE A 853 55.63 -8.16 -51.29
C ILE A 853 54.76 -6.91 -51.41
N TYR A 854 53.46 -7.11 -51.43
CA TYR A 854 52.47 -6.06 -51.35
C TYR A 854 52.22 -5.70 -49.89
N PHE A 855 52.00 -4.42 -49.64
CA PHE A 855 51.61 -3.93 -48.33
C PHE A 855 50.38 -3.02 -48.43
N LEU A 856 49.54 -3.08 -47.40
CA LEU A 856 48.36 -2.22 -47.22
C LEU A 856 48.30 -1.77 -45.77
N SER A 857 48.24 -0.46 -45.55
CA SER A 857 47.93 0.13 -44.25
C SER A 857 46.43 0.34 -44.17
N ASP A 858 45.71 -0.39 -43.34
CA ASP A 858 44.25 -0.30 -43.20
C ASP A 858 43.78 -0.22 -41.74
N GLY A 859 44.71 0.08 -40.84
CA GLY A 859 44.41 0.42 -39.45
C GLY A 859 43.82 1.83 -39.30
N ALA A 860 43.75 2.29 -38.06
CA ALA A 860 43.11 3.56 -37.74
C ALA A 860 44.04 4.78 -37.79
N MET A 861 45.35 4.55 -37.69
CA MET A 861 46.37 5.61 -37.65
C MET A 861 47.46 5.34 -38.69
N THR A 862 48.14 6.40 -39.13
CA THR A 862 49.33 6.28 -40.00
C THR A 862 50.34 5.31 -39.40
N ALA A 863 50.71 4.30 -40.17
CA ALA A 863 51.85 3.45 -39.86
C ALA A 863 53.11 4.29 -40.10
N LYS A 864 53.79 4.69 -39.02
CA LYS A 864 54.98 5.54 -39.06
C LYS A 864 56.23 4.69 -39.27
N ASP A 865 57.19 5.23 -40.02
CA ASP A 865 58.52 4.63 -40.22
C ASP A 865 58.48 3.14 -40.63
N VAL A 866 57.63 2.79 -41.59
CA VAL A 866 57.46 1.40 -42.03
C VAL A 866 58.73 0.88 -42.68
N ASN A 867 59.22 -0.26 -42.18
CA ASN A 867 60.37 -0.95 -42.72
C ASN A 867 60.01 -2.43 -42.97
N LEU A 868 60.35 -2.93 -44.15
CA LEU A 868 60.11 -4.31 -44.55
C LEU A 868 61.43 -5.03 -44.75
N CYS A 869 61.53 -6.24 -44.23
CA CYS A 869 62.70 -7.09 -44.38
C CYS A 869 62.28 -8.47 -44.84
N ASP A 870 63.02 -9.03 -45.79
CA ASP A 870 62.78 -10.37 -46.30
C ASP A 870 64.11 -11.10 -46.50
N PHE A 871 64.27 -12.26 -45.87
CA PHE A 871 65.47 -13.07 -46.02
C PHE A 871 65.46 -13.79 -47.36
N ILE A 872 66.62 -13.87 -48.02
CA ILE A 872 66.75 -14.63 -49.26
C ILE A 872 66.53 -16.11 -48.94
N PRO A 873 65.61 -16.81 -49.62
CA PRO A 873 65.32 -18.21 -49.32
C PRO A 873 66.56 -19.12 -49.40
N ALA A 874 66.51 -20.25 -48.68
CA ALA A 874 67.55 -21.27 -48.79
C ALA A 874 67.72 -21.75 -50.24
N ASN A 875 68.96 -22.09 -50.62
CA ASN A 875 69.34 -22.50 -51.97
C ASN A 875 69.09 -21.42 -53.05
N GLN A 876 69.08 -20.15 -52.66
CA GLN A 876 69.02 -19.03 -53.59
C GLN A 876 70.08 -17.97 -53.23
N THR A 877 70.46 -17.16 -54.22
CA THR A 877 71.37 -16.02 -54.07
C THR A 877 70.69 -14.76 -54.59
N TYR A 878 70.73 -13.65 -53.85
CA TYR A 878 70.20 -12.36 -54.31
C TYR A 878 70.80 -11.94 -55.66
N VAL A 879 69.97 -11.36 -56.54
CA VAL A 879 70.40 -10.78 -57.81
C VAL A 879 70.57 -9.28 -57.64
N ALA A 880 71.81 -8.80 -57.75
CA ALA A 880 72.14 -7.39 -57.57
C ALA A 880 71.40 -6.46 -58.55
N GLY A 881 71.00 -5.29 -58.05
CA GLY A 881 70.32 -4.22 -58.80
C GLY A 881 68.87 -4.53 -59.15
N THR A 882 68.21 -5.44 -58.43
CA THR A 882 66.84 -5.88 -58.76
C THR A 882 65.79 -5.43 -57.77
N MET A 883 66.19 -4.75 -56.69
CA MET A 883 65.26 -4.19 -55.73
C MET A 883 64.48 -3.02 -56.35
N GLN A 884 63.16 -3.06 -56.26
CA GLN A 884 62.29 -1.96 -56.65
C GLN A 884 61.20 -1.73 -55.61
N MET A 885 60.72 -0.50 -55.52
CA MET A 885 59.62 -0.12 -54.64
C MET A 885 58.60 0.72 -55.41
N SER A 886 57.32 0.51 -55.14
CA SER A 886 56.24 1.36 -55.60
C SER A 886 55.31 1.70 -54.44
N LEU A 887 54.95 2.96 -54.34
CA LEU A 887 53.91 3.47 -53.44
C LEU A 887 52.76 3.96 -54.30
N SER A 888 51.52 3.74 -53.88
CA SER A 888 50.35 4.36 -54.51
C SER A 888 50.11 4.00 -55.98
N GLY A 889 50.64 2.86 -56.44
CA GLY A 889 50.61 2.50 -57.86
C GLY A 889 51.48 3.40 -58.75
N ALA A 890 52.39 4.19 -58.17
CA ALA A 890 53.37 4.96 -58.92
C ALA A 890 54.31 4.03 -59.70
N THR A 891 54.96 4.57 -60.74
CA THR A 891 56.01 3.85 -61.47
C THR A 891 57.08 3.34 -60.49
N PRO A 892 57.47 2.05 -60.52
CA PRO A 892 58.43 1.50 -59.58
C PRO A 892 59.76 2.26 -59.64
N SER A 893 60.29 2.64 -58.48
CA SER A 893 61.62 3.21 -58.34
C SER A 893 62.63 2.10 -58.04
N ASP A 894 63.75 2.12 -58.76
CA ASP A 894 64.87 1.22 -58.47
C ASP A 894 65.53 1.64 -57.15
N ILE A 895 65.80 0.66 -56.31
CA ILE A 895 66.52 0.84 -55.06
C ILE A 895 67.96 0.40 -55.28
N ILE A 896 68.91 1.30 -55.02
CA ILE A 896 70.34 1.00 -55.11
C ILE A 896 70.68 -0.02 -54.02
N ASP A 897 71.40 -1.08 -54.41
CA ASP A 897 71.94 -2.04 -53.46
C ASP A 897 72.89 -1.35 -52.49
N GLY A 898 72.44 -1.10 -51.26
CA GLY A 898 73.27 -0.53 -50.20
C GLY A 898 74.41 -1.47 -49.84
N SER A 899 75.66 -0.99 -49.88
CA SER A 899 76.84 -1.72 -49.41
C SER A 899 76.90 -1.75 -47.87
N GLY A 900 75.97 -2.43 -47.20
CA GLY A 900 76.07 -2.84 -45.80
C GLY A 900 76.27 -1.77 -44.71
N ILE A 901 76.05 -0.47 -44.98
CA ILE A 901 76.10 0.59 -43.95
C ILE A 901 74.68 1.12 -43.72
N LEU A 902 74.17 0.92 -42.50
CA LEU A 902 72.94 1.56 -42.00
C LEU A 902 73.02 3.08 -42.26
N PRO A 903 71.95 3.76 -42.70
CA PRO A 903 70.54 3.42 -42.46
C PRO A 903 69.69 3.32 -43.75
N ASN A 904 70.22 2.84 -44.88
CA ASN A 904 69.53 2.89 -46.17
C ASN A 904 68.87 1.54 -46.56
N SER A 905 67.84 1.61 -47.42
CA SER A 905 67.28 0.44 -48.13
C SER A 905 68.39 -0.23 -48.95
N GLY A 906 68.36 -1.56 -49.06
CA GLY A 906 69.37 -2.31 -49.82
C GLY A 906 69.44 -3.80 -49.44
N PHE A 907 70.34 -4.52 -50.09
CA PHE A 907 70.66 -5.91 -49.77
C PHE A 907 71.74 -5.99 -48.69
N TYR A 908 71.46 -6.75 -47.64
CA TYR A 908 72.37 -7.02 -46.53
C TYR A 908 72.90 -8.45 -46.69
N PRO A 909 74.17 -8.65 -47.11
CA PRO A 909 74.73 -9.97 -47.37
C PRO A 909 74.89 -10.80 -46.09
N ASN A 910 75.14 -12.09 -46.25
CA ASN A 910 75.33 -13.02 -45.12
C ASN A 910 76.56 -12.73 -44.25
N THR A 911 77.51 -11.92 -44.73
CA THR A 911 78.67 -11.43 -43.98
C THR A 911 78.33 -10.28 -43.03
N THR A 912 77.10 -9.76 -43.07
CA THR A 912 76.66 -8.68 -42.19
C THR A 912 76.50 -9.18 -40.75
N THR A 913 77.25 -8.59 -39.82
CA THR A 913 77.26 -8.97 -38.39
C THR A 913 76.07 -8.43 -37.60
N THR A 914 75.38 -7.42 -38.13
CA THR A 914 74.20 -6.78 -37.52
C THR A 914 73.20 -6.40 -38.61
N PHE A 915 72.12 -7.16 -38.70
CA PHE A 915 70.99 -6.81 -39.57
C PHE A 915 70.18 -5.63 -38.99
N PRO A 916 69.44 -4.88 -39.82
CA PRO A 916 68.46 -3.90 -39.35
C PRO A 916 67.49 -4.52 -38.33
N THR A 917 67.09 -3.75 -37.32
CA THR A 917 66.24 -4.21 -36.21
C THR A 917 64.89 -4.79 -36.64
N ALA A 918 64.40 -4.46 -37.85
CA ALA A 918 63.18 -5.02 -38.43
C ALA A 918 63.34 -6.47 -38.91
N CYS A 919 64.56 -6.96 -39.15
CA CYS A 919 64.85 -8.32 -39.59
C CYS A 919 64.97 -9.24 -38.36
N LYS A 920 63.82 -9.71 -37.83
CA LYS A 920 63.75 -10.41 -36.53
C LYS A 920 63.84 -11.94 -36.56
N GLU A 921 64.30 -12.56 -37.65
CA GLU A 921 64.44 -14.02 -37.74
C GLU A 921 65.88 -14.53 -37.62
N ILE A 922 66.02 -15.83 -37.36
CA ILE A 922 67.28 -16.57 -37.40
C ILE A 922 67.86 -16.41 -38.82
N ASN A 923 68.96 -15.65 -38.93
CA ASN A 923 69.69 -15.47 -40.19
C ASN A 923 69.91 -16.82 -40.87
N ASN A 924 69.32 -17.02 -42.05
CA ASN A 924 69.44 -18.25 -42.82
C ASN A 924 70.75 -18.33 -43.64
N ASN A 925 71.71 -17.44 -43.35
CA ASN A 925 73.02 -17.31 -43.98
C ASN A 925 73.01 -16.96 -45.48
N ASN A 926 71.90 -16.47 -46.05
CA ASN A 926 71.81 -16.05 -47.46
C ASN A 926 71.67 -14.53 -47.66
N GLY A 927 71.61 -13.76 -46.56
CA GLY A 927 71.37 -12.32 -46.58
C GLY A 927 69.89 -11.96 -46.62
N ALA A 928 69.58 -10.67 -46.57
CA ALA A 928 68.21 -10.15 -46.57
C ALA A 928 68.09 -8.87 -47.39
N VAL A 929 66.95 -8.69 -48.05
CA VAL A 929 66.58 -7.40 -48.63
C VAL A 929 65.84 -6.58 -47.57
N TYR A 930 66.20 -5.29 -47.48
CA TYR A 930 65.61 -4.37 -46.52
C TYR A 930 65.12 -3.11 -47.22
N PHE A 931 63.88 -2.73 -46.95
CA PHE A 931 63.21 -1.58 -47.54
C PHE A 931 62.72 -0.65 -46.42
N ARG A 932 63.18 0.60 -46.46
CA ARG A 932 62.56 1.70 -45.72
C ARG A 932 61.45 2.29 -46.57
N VAL A 933 60.22 1.99 -46.22
CA VAL A 933 59.03 2.43 -46.96
C VAL A 933 58.61 3.83 -46.50
N GLY A 934 58.79 4.14 -45.21
CA GLY A 934 58.42 5.43 -44.63
C GLY A 934 57.00 5.43 -44.07
N ASP A 935 56.37 6.61 -43.98
CA ASP A 935 55.03 6.74 -43.42
C ASP A 935 53.95 6.28 -44.42
N ILE A 936 53.07 5.37 -43.99
CA ILE A 936 51.98 4.85 -44.81
C ILE A 936 50.64 5.28 -44.20
N ILE A 937 49.92 6.13 -44.93
CA ILE A 937 48.61 6.66 -44.50
C ILE A 937 47.58 5.54 -44.62
N PRO A 938 46.64 5.40 -43.67
CA PRO A 938 45.65 4.33 -43.74
C PRO A 938 44.70 4.43 -44.94
N ALA A 939 44.27 3.27 -45.43
CA ALA A 939 43.38 3.09 -46.57
C ALA A 939 42.00 3.67 -46.30
N ASN A 940 41.56 3.65 -45.04
CA ASN A 940 40.33 4.30 -44.64
C ASN A 940 40.44 5.83 -44.69
N ILE A 941 41.62 6.46 -44.61
CA ILE A 941 41.77 7.92 -44.69
C ILE A 941 42.04 8.40 -46.12
N THR A 942 43.05 7.82 -46.78
CA THR A 942 43.47 8.20 -48.14
C THR A 942 43.86 6.96 -48.91
N PRO A 943 42.92 6.33 -49.64
CA PRO A 943 43.13 5.03 -50.28
C PRO A 943 44.36 5.00 -51.18
N THR A 944 44.63 6.06 -51.93
CA THR A 944 45.76 6.13 -52.86
C THR A 944 47.13 6.07 -52.18
N SER A 945 47.30 6.52 -50.93
CA SER A 945 48.61 6.55 -50.23
C SER A 945 48.80 5.44 -49.22
N SER A 946 47.95 4.42 -49.28
CA SER A 946 47.84 3.39 -48.26
C SER A 946 48.43 2.04 -48.61
N TYR A 947 48.83 1.86 -49.86
CA TYR A 947 49.33 0.60 -50.36
C TYR A 947 50.52 0.78 -51.28
N GLY A 948 51.20 -0.32 -51.55
CA GLY A 948 52.31 -0.39 -52.48
C GLY A 948 52.89 -1.78 -52.55
N PHE A 949 54.06 -1.90 -53.16
CA PHE A 949 54.83 -3.13 -53.15
C PHE A 949 56.33 -2.87 -53.13
N ILE A 950 57.06 -3.86 -52.65
CA ILE A 950 58.50 -4.01 -52.84
C ILE A 950 58.75 -5.28 -53.65
N ARG A 951 59.77 -5.30 -54.50
CA ARG A 951 60.17 -6.51 -55.23
C ARG A 951 61.66 -6.65 -55.36
N PHE A 952 62.11 -7.88 -55.55
CA PHE A 952 63.51 -8.22 -55.77
C PHE A 952 63.61 -9.58 -56.46
N ARG A 953 64.78 -9.90 -57.01
CA ARG A 953 65.05 -11.22 -57.59
C ARG A 953 66.10 -11.99 -56.80
N ALA A 954 65.92 -13.30 -56.74
CA ALA A 954 66.90 -14.24 -56.23
C ALA A 954 67.08 -15.39 -57.23
N LYS A 955 68.33 -15.77 -57.47
CA LYS A 955 68.72 -16.84 -58.38
C LYS A 955 68.76 -18.17 -57.66
N VAL A 956 68.16 -19.21 -58.22
CA VAL A 956 68.25 -20.58 -57.73
C VAL A 956 69.68 -21.08 -57.89
N ASN A 957 70.31 -21.57 -56.82
CA ASN A 957 71.72 -21.97 -56.80
C ASN A 957 72.03 -23.18 -57.67
#